data_AF-A0A1T5CUW3-F1
#
_entry.id   AF-A0A1T5CUW3-F1
#
_cell.length_a   1.000
_cell.length_b   1.000
_cell.length_c   1.000
_cell.angle_alpha   90.00
_cell.angle_beta   90.00
_cell.angle_gamma   90.00
#
_symmetry.space_group_name_H-M   'P 1'
#
loop_
_entity.id
_entity.type
_entity.pdbx_description
1 polymer ?
#
loop_
_entity_poly.entity_id
_entity_poly.type
_entity_poly.pdbx_seq_one_letter_code
_entity_poly.pdbx_strand_id
1 'polypeptide(L)'
;MSSLLDTPGSVVVLDCESRLWRATSGYRATLGTVRLIRPFASDGISTHWNPLGRFSPEADRRREELSAIASMLYDERSYGARPMREAKDAFTAFAGYVYDDAAARRALGGSESDPTATFRMIHQVVSRARADGKSAIKKMLGKGFVAGDTRAGLDSLLRLPNRVLRERLASVEGPLPAFSTAFAGSVMSGPDTCAAIQHGAAVSIYLSVGDDLSPDQRRVATILLWDLIRLGLGRRSGAAEFTCLINGIERVGLVENLSRVLHETGQDGPRFVLRTAQPARWREVYGSRAEVEAMSAMACRVVQAPSRRADENDFMDMLGFANEAGRQRPLHFDPSRATQLRRDLARLVPGQQMVVAESLAGPVICTTRSPLRDRHLVPRLLPPVTVDPLDLGDPCMPPRTLRAIGATAALALAATACSQDKPASSDQAVAAQAKKDGLTVDQERFLQEAVGKRDPNYKWEGYSEKLVPAKLGPNTFLFPMNLYEHQTGPDFQGSVGFTLRWPTLEAFPAGAVRDRAYAGAYLDEAISVRPRYVDKVPIEDVVRTSISPHPWNQPDDPIYHLSLRTKGGAVDGLVPYYIDMAKLKAYLSRRGAPVDDENLTGLGKDWFVSYSTGGKPVTFISCSPREIRGANLVNERLEDTAAGIDRGTCNQEFVIEEFQIAVNVTYLRAYMKDWKRIETRIRSLFDQALQNAANGAGR
;
A
#
# COMPACT_ATOMS: atom_id res chain seq x y z
N MET A 1 17.92 -8.16 15.15
CA MET A 1 17.45 -7.53 16.41
C MET A 1 18.59 -7.04 17.27
N SER A 2 19.46 -7.90 17.82
CA SER A 2 20.57 -7.49 18.70
C SER A 2 21.43 -6.38 18.09
N SER A 3 21.81 -6.50 16.82
CA SER A 3 22.53 -5.45 16.09
C SER A 3 21.83 -4.09 16.11
N LEU A 4 20.50 -4.01 16.03
CA LEU A 4 19.77 -2.73 16.06
C LEU A 4 19.75 -2.10 17.46
N LEU A 5 19.76 -2.93 18.51
CA LEU A 5 19.82 -2.49 19.90
C LEU A 5 21.23 -2.11 20.34
N ASP A 6 22.27 -2.59 19.64
CA ASP A 6 23.68 -2.27 19.94
C ASP A 6 24.26 -1.16 19.06
N THR A 7 23.76 -0.96 17.85
CA THR A 7 24.30 0.06 16.93
C THR A 7 23.90 1.47 17.41
N PRO A 8 24.83 2.36 17.80
CA PRO A 8 24.46 3.71 18.24
C PRO A 8 24.15 4.65 17.06
N GLY A 9 24.73 4.37 15.89
CA GLY A 9 24.62 5.20 14.69
C GLY A 9 23.29 5.07 13.95
N SER A 10 23.20 5.68 12.77
CA SER A 10 22.00 5.63 11.92
C SER A 10 21.77 4.24 11.33
N VAL A 11 20.51 3.87 11.12
CA VAL A 11 20.17 2.57 10.51
C VAL A 11 19.09 2.71 9.46
N VAL A 12 19.22 1.92 8.40
CA VAL A 12 18.15 1.58 7.46
C VAL A 12 17.84 0.10 7.61
N VAL A 13 16.57 -0.24 7.73
CA VAL A 13 16.12 -1.60 7.98
C VAL A 13 15.06 -1.98 6.95
N LEU A 14 15.32 -2.97 6.10
CA LEU A 14 14.24 -3.71 5.44
C LEU A 14 13.67 -4.68 6.48
N ASP A 15 12.41 -4.54 6.83
CA ASP A 15 11.72 -5.34 7.86
C ASP A 15 10.46 -5.99 7.28
N CYS A 16 10.63 -7.10 6.55
CA CYS A 16 9.51 -7.80 5.91
C CYS A 16 8.42 -8.26 6.89
N GLU A 17 8.77 -8.59 8.14
CA GLU A 17 7.84 -9.14 9.13
C GLU A 17 7.31 -8.08 10.13
N SER A 18 7.71 -6.82 9.96
CA SER A 18 7.50 -5.72 10.92
C SER A 18 7.96 -6.03 12.36
N ARG A 19 8.76 -7.09 12.57
CA ARG A 19 9.17 -7.57 13.90
C ARG A 19 10.29 -6.71 14.46
N LEU A 20 11.19 -6.23 13.59
CA LEU A 20 12.30 -5.40 14.02
C LEU A 20 11.80 -4.03 14.46
N TRP A 21 10.84 -3.44 13.75
CA TRP A 21 10.17 -2.21 14.16
C TRP A 21 9.59 -2.34 15.57
N ARG A 22 8.70 -3.32 15.77
CA ARG A 22 7.98 -3.50 17.06
C ARG A 22 8.94 -3.69 18.22
N ALA A 23 10.04 -4.40 18.00
CA ALA A 23 10.95 -4.78 19.08
C ALA A 23 12.06 -3.75 19.36
N THR A 24 12.38 -2.88 18.41
CA THR A 24 13.58 -2.01 18.54
C THR A 24 13.30 -0.52 18.40
N SER A 25 12.21 -0.10 17.76
CA SER A 25 11.91 1.33 17.52
C SER A 25 11.89 2.17 18.78
N GLY A 26 11.38 1.65 19.89
CA GLY A 26 11.33 2.35 21.18
C GLY A 26 12.70 2.79 21.68
N TYR A 27 13.68 1.89 21.69
CA TYR A 27 15.05 2.23 22.04
C TYR A 27 15.74 3.07 20.98
N ARG A 28 15.46 2.81 19.70
CA ARG A 28 16.00 3.67 18.63
C ARG A 28 15.55 5.12 18.77
N ALA A 29 14.35 5.38 19.31
CA ALA A 29 13.86 6.72 19.58
C ALA A 29 14.64 7.45 20.69
N THR A 30 15.30 6.72 21.59
CA THR A 30 16.20 7.34 22.57
C THR A 30 17.54 7.75 21.96
N LEU A 31 17.89 7.22 20.78
CA LEU A 31 19.13 7.55 20.06
C LEU A 31 18.92 8.69 19.05
N GLY A 32 17.73 8.81 18.47
CA GLY A 32 17.42 9.86 17.51
C GLY A 32 16.09 9.65 16.79
N THR A 33 15.93 10.27 15.64
CA THR A 33 14.67 10.26 14.89
C THR A 33 14.39 8.86 14.33
N VAL A 34 13.17 8.37 14.54
CA VAL A 34 12.72 7.09 14.01
C VAL A 34 11.62 7.31 12.97
N ARG A 35 11.70 6.58 11.85
CA ARG A 35 10.77 6.65 10.71
C ARG A 35 10.31 5.26 10.32
N LEU A 36 9.01 5.13 10.04
CA LEU A 36 8.39 3.88 9.57
C LEU A 36 7.78 4.12 8.21
N ILE A 37 8.25 3.40 7.20
CA ILE A 37 7.73 3.44 5.83
C ILE A 37 7.01 2.11 5.61
N ARG A 38 5.69 2.16 5.46
CA ARG A 38 4.84 1.01 5.15
C ARG A 38 4.02 1.34 3.91
N PRO A 39 4.53 1.12 2.70
CA PRO A 39 3.83 1.52 1.47
C PRO A 39 2.53 0.76 1.22
N PHE A 40 2.30 -0.36 1.92
CA PHE A 40 1.16 -1.26 1.72
C PHE A 40 0.35 -1.50 3.01
N ALA A 41 0.47 -0.60 3.99
CA ALA A 41 -0.28 -0.71 5.24
C ALA A 41 -1.78 -0.51 5.00
N SER A 42 -2.61 -1.44 5.48
CA SER A 42 -4.08 -1.28 5.47
C SER A 42 -4.60 -0.38 6.61
N ASP A 43 -3.80 -0.24 7.68
CA ASP A 43 -4.11 0.58 8.86
C ASP A 43 -3.86 2.08 8.65
N GLY A 44 -3.38 2.48 7.48
CA GLY A 44 -3.04 3.87 7.19
C GLY A 44 -1.74 4.36 7.81
N ILE A 45 -1.04 3.53 8.60
CA ILE A 45 0.11 3.95 9.41
C ILE A 45 1.39 3.87 8.59
N SER A 46 1.91 5.03 8.20
CA SER A 46 3.22 5.17 7.57
C SER A 46 3.72 6.61 7.74
N THR A 47 5.01 6.84 7.53
CA THR A 47 5.57 8.16 7.24
C THR A 47 5.64 8.35 5.73
N HIS A 48 5.54 9.60 5.25
CA HIS A 48 5.79 9.93 3.85
C HIS A 48 7.26 9.68 3.47
N TRP A 49 7.47 9.24 2.24
CA TRP A 49 8.79 9.01 1.66
C TRP A 49 8.76 9.10 0.14
N ASN A 50 9.28 10.18 -0.43
CA ASN A 50 9.35 10.36 -1.88
C ASN A 50 10.78 10.12 -2.42
N PRO A 51 11.06 8.98 -3.08
CA PRO A 51 12.40 8.72 -3.64
C PRO A 51 12.79 9.72 -4.74
N LEU A 52 11.82 10.27 -5.48
CA LEU A 52 12.07 11.25 -6.54
C LEU A 52 12.23 12.68 -6.00
N GLY A 53 11.94 12.91 -4.71
CA GLY A 53 12.05 14.24 -4.10
C GLY A 53 13.50 14.71 -3.94
N ARG A 54 14.45 13.77 -3.81
CA ARG A 54 15.85 14.02 -3.42
C ARG A 54 16.88 13.90 -4.53
N PHE A 55 16.44 13.67 -5.77
CA PHE A 55 17.36 13.53 -6.89
C PHE A 55 18.12 14.83 -7.15
N SER A 56 19.30 14.69 -7.74
CA SER A 56 20.22 15.81 -7.95
C SER A 56 19.56 16.94 -8.75
N PRO A 57 19.82 18.22 -8.40
CA PRO A 57 19.46 19.34 -9.24
C PRO A 57 20.29 19.38 -10.54
N GLU A 58 21.44 18.70 -10.59
CA GLU A 58 22.26 18.59 -11.80
C GLU A 58 21.66 17.58 -12.78
N ALA A 59 21.48 17.99 -14.04
CA ALA A 59 20.73 17.23 -15.04
C ALA A 59 21.36 15.86 -15.38
N ASP A 60 22.68 15.78 -15.46
CA ASP A 60 23.39 14.54 -15.82
C ASP A 60 23.28 13.51 -14.69
N ARG A 61 23.58 13.91 -13.45
CA ARG A 61 23.40 13.05 -12.28
C ARG A 61 21.95 12.60 -12.13
N ARG A 62 20.98 13.50 -12.29
CA ARG A 62 19.55 13.16 -12.24
C ARG A 62 19.17 12.12 -13.29
N ARG A 63 19.74 12.22 -14.49
CA ARG A 63 19.49 11.24 -15.57
C ARG A 63 20.01 9.86 -15.19
N GLU A 64 21.20 9.78 -14.60
CA GLU A 64 21.74 8.50 -14.11
C GLU A 64 20.84 7.90 -13.02
N GLU A 65 20.35 8.72 -12.09
CA GLU A 65 19.43 8.28 -11.03
C GLU A 65 18.08 7.80 -11.59
N LEU A 66 17.54 8.50 -12.60
CA LEU A 66 16.31 8.11 -13.29
C LEU A 66 16.49 6.86 -14.13
N SER A 67 17.64 6.72 -14.78
CA SER A 67 18.00 5.52 -15.53
C SER A 67 18.06 4.32 -14.60
N ALA A 68 18.56 4.49 -13.38
CA ALA A 68 18.59 3.42 -12.41
C ALA A 68 17.18 2.97 -11.95
N ILE A 69 16.30 3.94 -11.68
CA ILE A 69 14.88 3.62 -11.45
C ILE A 69 14.27 2.90 -12.65
N ALA A 70 14.58 3.33 -13.87
CA ALA A 70 14.08 2.69 -15.08
C ALA A 70 14.57 1.24 -15.22
N SER A 71 15.83 0.96 -14.90
CA SER A 71 16.38 -0.40 -14.88
C SER A 71 15.65 -1.33 -13.92
N MET A 72 15.28 -0.84 -12.74
CA MET A 72 14.51 -1.61 -11.75
C MET A 72 13.02 -1.75 -12.13
N LEU A 73 12.44 -0.77 -12.82
CA LEU A 73 11.05 -0.82 -13.29
C LEU A 73 10.87 -1.73 -14.50
N TYR A 74 11.80 -1.72 -15.44
CA TYR A 74 11.70 -2.38 -16.75
C TYR A 74 12.80 -3.44 -16.89
N ASP A 75 12.70 -4.51 -16.10
CA ASP A 75 13.66 -5.63 -16.14
C ASP A 75 13.57 -6.38 -17.48
N GLU A 76 14.69 -6.39 -18.20
CA GLU A 76 14.87 -7.02 -19.50
C GLU A 76 14.62 -8.54 -19.45
N ARG A 77 14.82 -9.16 -18.28
CA ARG A 77 14.63 -10.60 -18.06
C ARG A 77 13.16 -11.02 -18.11
N SER A 78 12.23 -10.10 -17.87
CA SER A 78 10.80 -10.41 -17.82
C SER A 78 10.08 -10.23 -19.16
N TYR A 79 10.58 -9.37 -20.06
CA TYR A 79 9.85 -8.97 -21.28
C TYR A 79 10.72 -8.78 -22.54
N GLY A 80 12.02 -9.10 -22.49
CA GLY A 80 12.96 -9.03 -23.62
C GLY A 80 13.75 -7.72 -23.72
N ALA A 81 15.00 -7.80 -24.18
CA ALA A 81 15.99 -6.71 -24.04
C ALA A 81 15.64 -5.42 -24.81
N ARG A 82 15.23 -5.52 -26.08
CA ARG A 82 15.00 -4.33 -26.92
C ARG A 82 13.77 -3.50 -26.52
N PRO A 83 12.57 -4.09 -26.31
CA PRO A 83 11.39 -3.32 -25.86
C PRO A 83 11.61 -2.65 -24.50
N MET A 84 12.35 -3.28 -23.60
CA MET A 84 12.62 -2.74 -22.27
C MET A 84 13.65 -1.62 -22.30
N ARG A 85 14.72 -1.70 -23.12
CA ARG A 85 15.64 -0.57 -23.33
C ARG A 85 14.91 0.68 -23.83
N GLU A 86 14.03 0.48 -24.80
CA GLU A 86 13.22 1.56 -25.38
C GLU A 86 12.20 2.15 -24.36
N ALA A 87 11.67 1.32 -23.46
CA ALA A 87 10.81 1.78 -22.36
C ALA A 87 11.60 2.58 -21.31
N LYS A 88 12.85 2.19 -21.00
CA LYS A 88 13.73 2.92 -20.07
C LYS A 88 14.03 4.33 -20.57
N ASP A 89 14.38 4.47 -21.84
CA ASP A 89 14.67 5.78 -22.47
C ASP A 89 13.42 6.68 -22.44
N ALA A 90 12.26 6.12 -22.80
CA ALA A 90 10.99 6.83 -22.78
C ALA A 90 10.57 7.27 -21.37
N PHE A 91 10.69 6.38 -20.38
CA PHE A 91 10.44 6.70 -18.97
C PHE A 91 11.33 7.85 -18.50
N THR A 92 12.64 7.79 -18.82
CA THR A 92 13.61 8.82 -18.44
C THR A 92 13.24 10.18 -19.05
N ALA A 93 12.77 10.22 -20.30
CA ALA A 93 12.29 11.44 -20.95
C ALA A 93 11.03 12.03 -20.29
N PHE A 94 10.03 11.19 -19.98
CA PHE A 94 8.82 11.65 -19.29
C PHE A 94 9.09 12.12 -17.87
N ALA A 95 9.94 11.40 -17.14
CA ALA A 95 10.40 11.82 -15.82
C ALA A 95 11.15 13.15 -15.90
N GLY A 96 12.10 13.30 -16.84
CA GLY A 96 12.81 14.55 -17.09
C GLY A 96 11.88 15.73 -17.30
N TYR A 97 10.83 15.56 -18.10
CA TYR A 97 9.80 16.59 -18.31
C TYR A 97 9.09 17.01 -17.02
N VAL A 98 8.79 16.07 -16.10
CA VAL A 98 8.19 16.39 -14.80
C VAL A 98 9.12 17.27 -13.96
N TYR A 99 10.43 17.00 -13.98
CA TYR A 99 11.41 17.85 -13.30
C TYR A 99 11.55 19.22 -13.95
N ASP A 100 11.57 19.30 -15.29
CA ASP A 100 11.65 20.57 -16.02
C ASP A 100 10.42 21.44 -15.73
N ASP A 101 9.22 20.85 -15.70
CA ASP A 101 7.97 21.53 -15.33
C ASP A 101 7.98 21.99 -13.87
N ALA A 102 8.51 21.19 -12.95
CA ALA A 102 8.66 21.59 -11.55
C ALA A 102 9.65 22.74 -11.36
N ALA A 103 10.78 22.72 -12.07
CA ALA A 103 11.76 23.81 -12.07
C ALA A 103 11.14 25.12 -12.61
N ALA A 104 10.37 25.02 -13.71
CA ALA A 104 9.64 26.16 -14.26
C ALA A 104 8.59 26.71 -13.29
N ARG A 105 7.81 25.85 -12.63
CA ARG A 105 6.83 26.27 -11.59
C ARG A 105 7.50 26.97 -10.42
N ARG A 106 8.68 26.51 -9.98
CA ARG A 106 9.46 27.18 -8.92
C ARG A 106 9.97 28.55 -9.35
N ALA A 107 10.49 28.66 -10.58
CA ALA A 107 10.95 29.95 -11.13
C ALA A 107 9.81 30.99 -11.21
N LEU A 108 8.57 30.54 -11.33
CA LEU A 108 7.36 31.38 -11.33
C LEU A 108 6.78 31.66 -9.93
N GLY A 109 7.50 31.33 -8.86
CA GLY A 109 7.06 31.59 -7.47
C GLY A 109 6.26 30.45 -6.83
N GLY A 110 6.33 29.24 -7.37
CA GLY A 110 5.71 28.04 -6.76
C GLY A 110 6.27 27.75 -5.36
N SER A 111 5.46 27.09 -4.52
CA SER A 111 5.85 26.80 -3.14
C SER A 111 7.02 25.82 -3.08
N GLU A 112 7.99 26.08 -2.21
CA GLU A 112 9.06 25.10 -1.91
C GLU A 112 8.52 23.78 -1.36
N SER A 113 7.32 23.80 -0.77
CA SER A 113 6.69 22.59 -0.25
C SER A 113 5.99 21.74 -1.32
N ASP A 114 5.99 22.16 -2.58
CA ASP A 114 5.54 21.31 -3.69
C ASP A 114 6.61 20.26 -4.05
N PRO A 115 6.22 18.97 -4.19
CA PRO A 115 7.17 17.94 -4.54
C PRO A 115 7.79 18.22 -5.92
N THR A 116 9.11 18.01 -6.03
CA THR A 116 9.85 18.18 -7.29
C THR A 116 9.29 17.23 -8.37
N ALA A 117 9.17 15.96 -8.04
CA ALA A 117 8.61 14.94 -8.91
C ALA A 117 7.99 13.84 -8.03
N THR A 118 6.96 13.18 -8.54
CA THR A 118 6.36 11.99 -7.91
C THR A 118 6.03 10.98 -9.00
N PHE A 119 5.97 9.69 -8.65
CA PHE A 119 5.57 8.66 -9.60
C PHE A 119 4.16 8.90 -10.16
N ARG A 120 3.25 9.45 -9.34
CA ARG A 120 1.91 9.86 -9.78
C ARG A 120 1.96 10.90 -10.89
N MET A 121 2.83 11.91 -10.78
CA MET A 121 2.99 12.93 -11.82
C MET A 121 3.55 12.34 -13.12
N ILE A 122 4.53 11.44 -13.01
CA ILE A 122 5.08 10.73 -14.18
C ILE A 122 3.99 9.89 -14.83
N HIS A 123 3.24 9.11 -14.05
CA HIS A 123 2.12 8.32 -14.51
C HIS A 123 1.10 9.18 -15.26
N GLN A 124 0.65 10.30 -14.69
CA GLN A 124 -0.28 11.23 -15.34
C GLN A 124 0.22 11.75 -16.69
N VAL A 125 1.50 12.10 -16.79
CA VAL A 125 2.11 12.57 -18.04
C VAL A 125 2.14 11.44 -19.09
N VAL A 126 2.49 10.23 -18.69
CA VAL A 126 2.53 9.04 -19.56
C VAL A 126 1.12 8.64 -20.01
N SER A 127 0.14 8.58 -19.10
CA SER A 127 -1.25 8.24 -19.40
C SER A 127 -1.87 9.24 -20.39
N ARG A 128 -1.59 10.55 -20.21
CA ARG A 128 -1.99 11.57 -21.18
C ARG A 128 -1.33 11.35 -22.54
N ALA A 129 -0.03 11.06 -22.57
CA ALA A 129 0.66 10.73 -23.82
C ALA A 129 0.09 9.46 -24.49
N ARG A 130 -0.38 8.48 -23.72
CA ARG A 130 -1.03 7.28 -24.25
C ARG A 130 -2.40 7.57 -24.86
N ALA A 131 -3.20 8.44 -24.23
CA ALA A 131 -4.51 8.84 -24.73
C ALA A 131 -4.41 9.69 -26.01
N ASP A 132 -3.57 10.73 -25.98
CA ASP A 132 -3.49 11.77 -27.02
C ASP A 132 -2.40 11.51 -28.07
N GLY A 133 -1.56 10.49 -27.86
CA GLY A 133 -0.45 10.11 -28.73
C GLY A 133 0.54 11.25 -28.97
N LYS A 134 0.91 11.44 -30.25
CA LYS A 134 1.88 12.48 -30.66
C LYS A 134 1.42 13.89 -30.31
N SER A 135 0.12 14.14 -30.19
CA SER A 135 -0.38 15.49 -29.92
C SER A 135 -0.02 15.96 -28.51
N ALA A 136 -0.11 15.09 -27.50
CA ALA A 136 0.35 15.39 -26.15
C ALA A 136 1.86 15.64 -26.09
N ILE A 137 2.66 14.81 -26.77
CA ILE A 137 4.12 14.97 -26.79
C ILE A 137 4.51 16.30 -27.46
N LYS A 138 3.84 16.68 -28.57
CA LYS A 138 4.03 17.99 -29.21
C LYS A 138 3.65 19.16 -28.29
N LYS A 139 2.55 19.05 -27.54
CA LYS A 139 2.15 20.06 -26.54
C LYS A 139 3.23 20.24 -25.46
N MET A 140 3.84 19.14 -24.99
CA MET A 140 4.95 19.20 -24.03
C MET A 140 6.17 19.92 -24.61
N LEU A 141 6.58 19.55 -25.83
CA LEU A 141 7.73 20.14 -26.54
C LEU A 141 7.54 21.61 -26.92
N GLY A 142 6.29 22.05 -27.06
CA GLY A 142 5.92 23.45 -27.28
C GLY A 142 6.19 24.35 -26.06
N LYS A 143 6.45 23.78 -24.89
CA LYS A 143 6.81 24.54 -23.69
C LYS A 143 8.29 24.95 -23.74
N GLY A 144 8.57 26.24 -23.56
CA GLY A 144 9.92 26.80 -23.68
C GLY A 144 10.92 26.37 -22.60
N PHE A 145 10.44 25.75 -21.51
CA PHE A 145 11.28 25.32 -20.39
C PHE A 145 11.85 23.90 -20.51
N VAL A 146 11.46 23.12 -21.53
CA VAL A 146 11.90 21.73 -21.67
C VAL A 146 13.38 21.67 -22.02
N ALA A 147 14.18 21.01 -21.19
CA ALA A 147 15.63 20.91 -21.34
C ALA A 147 16.03 20.14 -22.61
N GLY A 148 17.25 20.38 -23.11
CA GLY A 148 17.73 19.83 -24.39
C GLY A 148 17.66 18.29 -24.46
N ASP A 149 18.06 17.59 -23.40
CA ASP A 149 18.03 16.13 -23.37
C ASP A 149 16.63 15.56 -23.23
N THR A 150 15.79 16.16 -22.39
CA THR A 150 14.36 15.84 -22.29
C THR A 150 13.69 15.99 -23.65
N ARG A 151 13.98 17.09 -24.34
CA ARG A 151 13.49 17.40 -25.68
C ARG A 151 13.94 16.33 -26.68
N ALA A 152 15.21 15.97 -26.70
CA ALA A 152 15.74 14.92 -27.58
C ALA A 152 15.06 13.56 -27.34
N GLY A 153 14.84 13.19 -26.08
CA GLY A 153 14.12 11.97 -25.70
C GLY A 153 12.68 11.96 -26.20
N LEU A 154 11.93 13.05 -25.98
CA LEU A 154 10.55 13.18 -26.46
C LEU A 154 10.45 13.27 -28.00
N ASP A 155 11.38 13.95 -28.66
CA ASP A 155 11.46 14.00 -30.12
C ASP A 155 11.71 12.62 -30.73
N SER A 156 12.49 11.77 -30.06
CA SER A 156 12.70 10.38 -30.50
C SER A 156 11.40 9.59 -30.58
N LEU A 157 10.46 9.85 -29.65
CA LEU A 157 9.14 9.23 -29.65
C LEU A 157 8.25 9.74 -30.79
N LEU A 158 8.36 11.02 -31.15
CA LEU A 158 7.62 11.59 -32.28
C LEU A 158 8.02 11.00 -33.64
N ARG A 159 9.25 10.51 -33.76
CA ARG A 159 9.76 9.85 -34.99
C ARG A 159 9.20 8.44 -35.17
N LEU A 160 8.66 7.82 -34.13
CA LEU A 160 8.11 6.47 -34.22
C LEU A 160 6.80 6.44 -35.02
N PRO A 161 6.50 5.34 -35.73
CA PRO A 161 5.16 5.08 -36.26
C PRO A 161 4.11 5.03 -35.14
N ASN A 162 2.88 5.48 -35.39
CA ASN A 162 1.84 5.58 -34.35
C ASN A 162 1.55 4.25 -33.62
N ARG A 163 1.62 3.12 -34.33
CA ARG A 163 1.45 1.79 -33.74
C ARG A 163 2.57 1.50 -32.71
N VAL A 164 3.82 1.68 -33.12
CA VAL A 164 5.01 1.47 -32.28
C VAL A 164 5.01 2.43 -31.09
N LEU A 165 4.61 3.69 -31.29
CA LEU A 165 4.46 4.66 -30.22
C LEU A 165 3.46 4.18 -29.16
N ARG A 166 2.27 3.70 -29.57
CA ARG A 166 1.25 3.18 -28.64
C ARG A 166 1.76 1.97 -27.87
N GLU A 167 2.41 1.02 -28.53
CA GLU A 167 3.01 -0.16 -27.89
C GLU A 167 4.07 0.26 -26.86
N ARG A 168 4.96 1.19 -27.23
CA ARG A 168 5.98 1.71 -26.32
C ARG A 168 5.40 2.44 -25.12
N LEU A 169 4.40 3.31 -25.32
CA LEU A 169 3.73 4.02 -24.23
C LEU A 169 3.00 3.05 -23.29
N ALA A 170 2.42 1.97 -23.82
CA ALA A 170 1.81 0.94 -22.99
C ALA A 170 2.83 0.19 -22.13
N SER A 171 4.02 -0.12 -22.68
CA SER A 171 5.11 -0.72 -21.92
C SER A 171 5.64 0.21 -20.83
N VAL A 172 5.76 1.52 -21.11
CA VAL A 172 6.19 2.51 -20.12
C VAL A 172 5.16 2.66 -19.00
N GLU A 173 3.87 2.74 -19.33
CA GLU A 173 2.82 2.93 -18.34
C GLU A 173 2.62 1.72 -17.43
N GLY A 174 2.76 0.50 -17.95
CA GLY A 174 2.42 -0.76 -17.26
C GLY A 174 2.76 -0.84 -15.76
N PRO A 175 4.00 -0.54 -15.31
CA PRO A 175 4.37 -0.62 -13.90
C PRO A 175 4.02 0.61 -13.05
N LEU A 176 3.68 1.75 -13.65
CA LEU A 176 3.43 3.01 -12.93
C LEU A 176 2.16 3.02 -12.04
N PRO A 177 1.06 2.31 -12.38
CA PRO A 177 -0.10 2.19 -11.50
C PRO A 177 0.21 1.68 -10.10
N ALA A 178 1.22 0.82 -9.92
CA ALA A 178 1.64 0.29 -8.63
C ALA A 178 2.02 1.40 -7.63
N PHE A 179 2.55 2.50 -8.14
CA PHE A 179 3.00 3.67 -7.37
C PHE A 179 1.89 4.73 -7.21
N SER A 180 0.76 4.52 -7.86
CA SER A 180 -0.37 5.47 -7.92
C SER A 180 -1.62 4.95 -7.20
N THR A 181 -1.53 3.81 -6.50
CA THR A 181 -2.61 3.37 -5.60
C THR A 181 -2.85 4.41 -4.51
N ALA A 182 -4.09 4.53 -4.01
CA ALA A 182 -4.48 5.59 -3.08
C ALA A 182 -3.53 5.70 -1.87
N PHE A 183 -3.14 4.57 -1.29
CA PHE A 183 -2.24 4.55 -0.13
C PHE A 183 -0.76 4.70 -0.51
N ALA A 184 -0.23 3.84 -1.40
CA ALA A 184 1.19 3.90 -1.75
C ALA A 184 1.56 5.23 -2.42
N GLY A 185 0.67 5.78 -3.25
CA GLY A 185 0.84 7.09 -3.86
C GLY A 185 0.91 8.22 -2.83
N SER A 186 0.11 8.15 -1.76
CA SER A 186 0.14 9.13 -0.66
C SER A 186 1.42 9.02 0.17
N VAL A 187 1.83 7.80 0.52
CA VAL A 187 3.14 7.54 1.15
C VAL A 187 4.25 8.15 0.29
N MET A 188 4.21 7.96 -1.03
CA MET A 188 5.30 8.34 -1.94
C MET A 188 5.22 9.77 -2.49
N SER A 189 4.25 10.58 -2.09
CA SER A 189 4.06 11.95 -2.62
C SER A 189 4.18 13.06 -1.59
N GLY A 190 4.19 12.74 -0.29
CA GLY A 190 4.31 13.73 0.76
C GLY A 190 5.71 14.36 0.85
N PRO A 191 5.83 15.53 1.51
CA PRO A 191 7.11 16.21 1.70
C PRO A 191 8.07 15.32 2.51
N ASP A 192 9.32 15.25 2.04
CA ASP A 192 10.39 14.49 2.68
C ASP A 192 10.83 15.16 3.98
N THR A 193 10.20 14.81 5.10
CA THR A 193 10.46 15.41 6.42
C THR A 193 11.71 14.86 7.12
N CYS A 194 12.72 14.39 6.39
CA CYS A 194 13.94 13.82 6.97
C CYS A 194 15.18 14.71 6.79
N ALA A 195 15.05 16.02 7.04
CA ALA A 195 16.18 16.96 7.13
C ALA A 195 17.26 16.50 8.13
N ALA A 196 16.89 15.72 9.16
CA ALA A 196 17.80 15.13 10.14
C ALA A 196 18.96 14.33 9.52
N ILE A 197 18.74 13.71 8.35
CA ILE A 197 19.77 12.92 7.66
C ILE A 197 20.85 13.82 7.06
N GLN A 198 20.46 14.99 6.54
CA GLN A 198 21.35 15.99 5.95
C GLN A 198 22.18 16.70 7.03
N HIS A 199 21.64 16.84 8.24
CA HIS A 199 22.30 17.50 9.38
C HIS A 199 23.13 16.57 10.28
N GLY A 200 23.29 15.30 9.91
CA GLY A 200 24.18 14.37 10.61
C GLY A 200 23.62 13.76 11.91
N ALA A 201 22.37 14.00 12.25
CA ALA A 201 21.72 13.37 13.41
C ALA A 201 21.52 11.86 13.21
N ALA A 202 21.44 11.09 14.31
CA ALA A 202 21.13 9.67 14.25
C ALA A 202 19.69 9.47 13.78
N VAL A 203 19.50 8.67 12.71
CA VAL A 203 18.18 8.38 12.15
C VAL A 203 18.01 6.87 11.97
N SER A 204 16.83 6.36 12.31
CA SER A 204 16.47 4.95 12.14
C SER A 204 15.26 4.84 11.22
N ILE A 205 15.44 4.27 10.04
CA ILE A 205 14.40 4.15 9.02
C ILE A 205 14.05 2.69 8.84
N TYR A 206 12.78 2.35 9.01
CA TYR A 206 12.27 1.01 8.83
C TYR A 206 11.37 0.97 7.61
N LEU A 207 11.76 0.22 6.58
CA LEU A 207 10.93 -0.12 5.44
C LEU A 207 10.25 -1.47 5.71
N SER A 208 8.96 -1.43 6.03
CA SER A 208 8.17 -2.61 6.35
C SER A 208 7.18 -2.91 5.25
N VAL A 209 7.39 -4.01 4.53
CA VAL A 209 6.70 -4.33 3.28
C VAL A 209 5.75 -5.53 3.38
N GLY A 210 5.81 -6.32 4.45
CA GLY A 210 5.03 -7.55 4.58
C GLY A 210 5.74 -8.76 3.96
N ASP A 211 5.21 -9.95 4.20
CA ASP A 211 5.82 -11.21 3.78
C ASP A 211 5.50 -11.59 2.32
N ASP A 212 4.26 -11.35 1.89
CA ASP A 212 3.73 -11.79 0.58
C ASP A 212 3.49 -10.61 -0.37
N LEU A 213 4.57 -10.19 -1.02
CA LEU A 213 4.52 -9.12 -2.01
C LEU A 213 3.99 -9.61 -3.35
N SER A 214 3.07 -8.88 -3.97
CA SER A 214 2.76 -9.02 -5.40
C SER A 214 3.95 -8.59 -6.27
N PRO A 215 3.99 -8.93 -7.58
CA PRO A 215 5.03 -8.45 -8.49
C PRO A 215 5.16 -6.92 -8.51
N ASP A 216 4.04 -6.21 -8.39
CA ASP A 216 3.99 -4.74 -8.40
C ASP A 216 4.47 -4.15 -7.07
N GLN A 217 4.04 -4.72 -5.94
CA GLN A 217 4.52 -4.34 -4.61
C GLN A 217 6.02 -4.58 -4.47
N ARG A 218 6.55 -5.67 -5.06
CA ARG A 218 7.99 -5.91 -5.12
C ARG A 218 8.74 -4.76 -5.79
N ARG A 219 8.26 -4.24 -6.93
CA ARG A 219 8.91 -3.10 -7.62
C ARG A 219 8.96 -1.86 -6.74
N VAL A 220 7.84 -1.53 -6.09
CA VAL A 220 7.75 -0.40 -5.16
C VAL A 220 8.74 -0.57 -3.99
N ALA A 221 8.77 -1.75 -3.38
CA ALA A 221 9.69 -2.07 -2.28
C ALA A 221 11.16 -1.98 -2.72
N THR A 222 11.51 -2.48 -3.92
CA THR A 222 12.87 -2.41 -4.47
C THR A 222 13.35 -0.97 -4.62
N ILE A 223 12.52 -0.08 -5.19
CA ILE A 223 12.88 1.32 -5.42
C ILE A 223 13.07 2.05 -4.09
N LEU A 224 12.18 1.82 -3.12
CA LEU A 224 12.32 2.39 -1.77
C LEU A 224 13.61 1.90 -1.10
N LEU A 225 13.91 0.61 -1.18
CA LEU A 225 15.15 0.06 -0.63
C LEU A 225 16.40 0.65 -1.30
N TRP A 226 16.42 0.73 -2.64
CA TRP A 226 17.52 1.30 -3.39
C TRP A 226 17.80 2.74 -3.00
N ASP A 227 16.74 3.56 -2.90
CA ASP A 227 16.86 4.96 -2.48
C ASP A 227 17.38 5.09 -1.03
N LEU A 228 16.92 4.23 -0.12
CA LEU A 228 17.42 4.19 1.26
C LEU A 228 18.91 3.77 1.35
N ILE A 229 19.35 2.84 0.50
CA ILE A 229 20.78 2.47 0.40
C ILE A 229 21.60 3.67 -0.09
N ARG A 230 21.13 4.35 -1.14
CA ARG A 230 21.80 5.54 -1.69
C ARG A 230 21.91 6.67 -0.68
N LEU A 231 20.90 6.84 0.16
CA LEU A 231 20.92 7.80 1.25
C LEU A 231 22.07 7.55 2.24
N GLY A 232 22.40 6.27 2.49
CA GLY A 232 23.56 5.90 3.29
C GLY A 232 24.89 6.21 2.59
N LEU A 233 24.97 5.94 1.29
CA LEU A 233 26.18 6.18 0.48
C LEU A 233 26.48 7.68 0.29
N GLY A 234 25.47 8.53 0.27
CA GLY A 234 25.62 9.99 0.12
C GLY A 234 26.11 10.71 1.38
N ARG A 235 26.36 10.01 2.50
CA ARG A 235 26.84 10.64 3.74
C ARG A 235 28.32 11.02 3.63
N ARG A 236 28.67 12.19 4.16
CA ARG A 236 30.04 12.69 4.18
C ARG A 236 30.93 11.83 5.09
N SER A 237 32.18 11.62 4.69
CA SER A 237 33.22 11.00 5.53
C SER A 237 33.31 11.68 6.90
N GLY A 238 33.28 10.89 7.98
CA GLY A 238 33.27 11.37 9.37
C GLY A 238 31.89 11.51 10.02
N ALA A 239 30.80 11.23 9.30
CA ALA A 239 29.47 11.14 9.89
C ALA A 239 29.33 9.90 10.81
N ALA A 240 28.40 9.95 11.76
CA ALA A 240 28.06 8.80 12.61
C ALA A 240 27.79 7.53 11.79
N GLU A 241 28.24 6.37 12.30
CA GLU A 241 28.11 5.06 11.65
C GLU A 241 26.72 4.86 11.03
N PHE A 242 26.67 4.35 9.80
CA PHE A 242 25.42 4.07 9.11
C PHE A 242 25.34 2.59 8.79
N THR A 243 24.27 1.91 9.23
CA THR A 243 24.10 0.47 9.00
C THR A 243 22.86 0.19 8.17
N CYS A 244 23.03 -0.50 7.04
CA CYS A 244 21.98 -1.04 6.20
C CYS A 244 21.71 -2.50 6.60
N LEU A 245 20.64 -2.74 7.36
CA LEU A 245 20.19 -4.09 7.71
C LEU A 245 19.09 -4.51 6.73
N ILE A 246 19.38 -5.49 5.88
CA ILE A 246 18.45 -5.99 4.87
C ILE A 246 17.99 -7.39 5.29
N ASN A 247 16.79 -7.46 5.86
CA ASN A 247 16.19 -8.71 6.31
C ASN A 247 15.28 -9.32 5.22
N GLY A 248 15.82 -10.22 4.40
CA GLY A 248 15.08 -10.89 3.32
C GLY A 248 15.26 -10.21 1.96
N ILE A 249 16.50 -10.07 1.48
CA ILE A 249 16.80 -9.47 0.17
C ILE A 249 16.13 -10.23 -0.99
N GLU A 250 15.89 -11.54 -0.83
CA GLU A 250 15.18 -12.39 -1.79
C GLU A 250 13.69 -12.05 -1.96
N ARG A 251 13.14 -11.23 -1.06
CA ARG A 251 11.70 -10.88 -1.06
C ARG A 251 11.40 -9.67 -1.92
N VAL A 252 12.38 -8.79 -2.10
CA VAL A 252 12.32 -7.65 -3.02
C VAL A 252 12.85 -8.04 -4.39
N GLY A 253 12.64 -7.19 -5.39
CA GLY A 253 13.23 -7.39 -6.72
C GLY A 253 14.73 -7.10 -6.75
N LEU A 254 15.31 -7.15 -7.95
CA LEU A 254 16.72 -6.83 -8.19
C LEU A 254 17.00 -5.36 -7.83
N VAL A 255 17.78 -5.14 -6.77
CA VAL A 255 18.37 -3.83 -6.49
C VAL A 255 19.57 -3.63 -7.41
N GLU A 256 19.48 -2.63 -8.29
CA GLU A 256 20.52 -2.37 -9.27
C GLU A 256 21.85 -1.99 -8.62
N ASN A 257 22.95 -2.50 -9.19
CA ASN A 257 24.33 -2.25 -8.76
C ASN A 257 24.63 -2.63 -7.29
N LEU A 258 23.81 -3.47 -6.65
CA LEU A 258 24.04 -3.85 -5.25
C LEU A 258 25.44 -4.48 -5.04
N SER A 259 25.84 -5.46 -5.85
CA SER A 259 27.16 -6.12 -5.70
C SER A 259 28.33 -5.13 -5.82
N ARG A 260 28.20 -4.16 -6.74
CA ARG A 260 29.16 -3.08 -6.94
C ARG A 260 29.21 -2.16 -5.72
N VAL A 261 28.05 -1.71 -5.24
CA VAL A 261 27.94 -0.89 -4.02
C VAL A 261 28.63 -1.58 -2.85
N LEU A 262 28.39 -2.88 -2.65
CA LEU A 262 28.99 -3.62 -1.55
C LEU A 262 30.53 -3.67 -1.62
N HIS A 263 31.12 -3.74 -2.83
CA HIS A 263 32.58 -3.72 -3.02
C HIS A 263 33.20 -2.32 -2.93
N GLU A 264 32.52 -1.31 -3.48
CA GLU A 264 33.04 0.07 -3.55
C GLU A 264 32.86 0.82 -2.22
N THR A 265 32.05 0.27 -1.31
CA THR A 265 31.90 0.84 0.03
C THR A 265 33.19 0.65 0.82
N GLY A 266 33.97 1.73 0.95
CA GLY A 266 35.19 1.75 1.77
C GLY A 266 34.90 1.68 3.28
N GLN A 267 35.98 1.71 4.08
CA GLN A 267 35.91 1.59 5.56
C GLN A 267 35.04 2.68 6.22
N ASP A 268 34.93 3.85 5.61
CA ASP A 268 34.14 4.99 6.10
C ASP A 268 32.70 5.01 5.56
N GLY A 269 32.31 4.01 4.77
CA GLY A 269 30.98 3.90 4.17
C GLY A 269 29.97 3.13 5.04
N PRO A 270 28.73 2.95 4.54
CA PRO A 270 27.70 2.22 5.27
C PRO A 270 28.06 0.74 5.51
N ARG A 271 27.78 0.24 6.71
CA ARG A 271 27.91 -1.19 7.03
C ARG A 271 26.68 -1.94 6.52
N PHE A 272 26.90 -3.00 5.76
CA PHE A 272 25.81 -3.85 5.26
C PHE A 272 25.67 -5.12 6.10
N VAL A 273 24.43 -5.43 6.48
CA VAL A 273 24.04 -6.70 7.10
C VAL A 273 22.93 -7.30 6.27
N LEU A 274 23.28 -8.28 5.44
CA LEU A 274 22.33 -8.99 4.58
C LEU A 274 21.92 -10.30 5.25
N ARG A 275 20.61 -10.54 5.39
CA ARG A 275 20.07 -11.82 5.84
C ARG A 275 19.17 -12.38 4.74
N THR A 276 19.37 -13.64 4.39
CA THR A 276 18.46 -14.42 3.55
C THR A 276 18.04 -15.68 4.27
N ALA A 277 16.79 -16.11 4.06
CA ALA A 277 16.32 -17.43 4.48
C ALA A 277 16.16 -18.40 3.30
N GLN A 278 16.26 -17.91 2.06
CA GLN A 278 16.04 -18.69 0.83
C GLN A 278 17.12 -18.38 -0.22
N PRO A 279 18.32 -18.97 -0.12
CA PRO A 279 19.42 -18.73 -1.07
C PRO A 279 19.02 -19.00 -2.54
N ALA A 280 18.26 -20.07 -2.78
CA ALA A 280 17.76 -20.40 -4.13
C ALA A 280 16.91 -19.27 -4.75
N ARG A 281 16.07 -18.61 -3.95
CA ARG A 281 15.25 -17.48 -4.40
C ARG A 281 16.08 -16.22 -4.64
N TRP A 282 17.12 -15.99 -3.84
CA TRP A 282 18.10 -14.94 -4.16
C TRP A 282 18.68 -15.18 -5.55
N ARG A 283 19.19 -16.40 -5.84
CA ARG A 283 19.73 -16.75 -7.15
C ARG A 283 18.77 -16.51 -8.30
N GLU A 284 17.50 -16.84 -8.11
CA GLU A 284 16.46 -16.57 -9.12
C GLU A 284 16.32 -15.07 -9.42
N VAL A 285 16.33 -14.23 -8.38
CA VAL A 285 16.12 -12.77 -8.51
C VAL A 285 17.36 -12.03 -9.03
N TYR A 286 18.54 -12.32 -8.47
CA TYR A 286 19.78 -11.59 -8.77
C TYR A 286 20.63 -12.28 -9.84
N GLY A 287 20.43 -13.58 -10.06
CA GLY A 287 21.31 -14.42 -10.87
C GLY A 287 22.51 -14.91 -10.07
N SER A 288 22.99 -16.12 -10.41
CA SER A 288 24.08 -16.80 -9.69
C SER A 288 25.37 -15.98 -9.64
N ARG A 289 25.69 -15.23 -10.71
CA ARG A 289 26.89 -14.39 -10.74
C ARG A 289 26.82 -13.22 -9.76
N ALA A 290 25.71 -12.48 -9.74
CA ALA A 290 25.57 -11.31 -8.89
C ALA A 290 25.45 -11.68 -7.41
N GLU A 291 24.84 -12.84 -7.10
CA GLU A 291 24.86 -13.41 -5.74
C GLU A 291 26.30 -13.68 -5.29
N VAL A 292 27.10 -14.39 -6.10
CA VAL A 292 28.49 -14.71 -5.79
C VAL A 292 29.33 -13.44 -5.60
N GLU A 293 29.16 -12.44 -6.46
CA GLU A 293 29.83 -11.13 -6.32
C GLU A 293 29.37 -10.39 -5.04
N ALA A 294 28.08 -10.37 -4.72
CA ALA A 294 27.61 -9.74 -3.48
C ALA A 294 28.16 -10.47 -2.24
N MET A 295 28.22 -11.80 -2.28
CA MET A 295 28.76 -12.62 -1.20
C MET A 295 30.27 -12.47 -1.03
N SER A 296 31.02 -12.24 -2.10
CA SER A 296 32.47 -11.99 -2.02
C SER A 296 32.81 -10.66 -1.36
N ALA A 297 31.95 -9.65 -1.52
CA ALA A 297 32.11 -8.37 -0.84
C ALA A 297 31.91 -8.45 0.68
N MET A 298 31.24 -9.50 1.18
CA MET A 298 30.94 -9.65 2.61
C MET A 298 32.12 -10.24 3.37
N ALA A 299 32.77 -9.41 4.18
CA ALA A 299 33.92 -9.80 5.01
C ALA A 299 33.59 -10.86 6.09
N CYS A 300 32.33 -10.95 6.51
CA CYS A 300 31.86 -11.88 7.52
C CYS A 300 30.55 -12.54 7.07
N ARG A 301 30.48 -13.87 7.23
CA ARG A 301 29.34 -14.71 6.89
C ARG A 301 28.94 -15.50 8.12
N VAL A 302 27.64 -15.52 8.41
CA VAL A 302 27.08 -16.21 9.58
C VAL A 302 26.02 -17.19 9.11
N VAL A 303 26.19 -18.45 9.47
CA VAL A 303 25.25 -19.52 9.14
C VAL A 303 24.63 -20.03 10.43
N GLN A 304 23.30 -20.00 10.52
CA GLN A 304 22.57 -20.57 11.64
C GLN A 304 22.28 -22.05 11.37
N ALA A 305 22.06 -22.84 12.43
CA ALA A 305 21.74 -24.26 12.29
C ALA A 305 20.58 -24.47 11.29
N PRO A 306 20.80 -25.23 10.18
CA PRO A 306 19.79 -25.44 9.16
C PRO A 306 18.62 -26.27 9.71
N SER A 307 17.41 -25.99 9.21
CA SER A 307 16.21 -26.74 9.62
C SER A 307 16.00 -28.01 8.78
N ARG A 308 16.57 -28.07 7.57
CA ARG A 308 16.46 -29.20 6.63
C ARG A 308 17.83 -29.54 6.02
N ARG A 309 18.07 -30.82 5.73
CA ARG A 309 19.31 -31.29 5.04
C ARG A 309 19.48 -30.74 3.62
N ALA A 310 18.39 -30.42 2.92
CA ALA A 310 18.45 -29.83 1.58
C ALA A 310 19.15 -28.45 1.59
N ASP A 311 19.08 -27.75 2.72
CA ASP A 311 19.67 -26.42 2.87
C ASP A 311 21.21 -26.51 2.93
N GLU A 312 21.80 -27.64 3.34
CA GLU A 312 23.26 -27.79 3.51
C GLU A 312 24.04 -27.58 2.21
N ASN A 313 23.57 -28.15 1.09
CA ASN A 313 24.23 -27.98 -0.21
C ASN A 313 24.10 -26.54 -0.71
N ASP A 314 22.90 -25.97 -0.63
CA ASP A 314 22.67 -24.56 -1.01
C ASP A 314 23.54 -23.60 -0.18
N PHE A 315 23.75 -23.89 1.11
CA PHE A 315 24.64 -23.12 1.97
C PHE A 315 26.12 -23.29 1.61
N MET A 316 26.56 -24.52 1.31
CA MET A 316 27.95 -24.74 0.86
C MET A 316 28.23 -24.05 -0.47
N ASP A 317 27.26 -24.05 -1.37
CA ASP A 317 27.34 -23.36 -2.66
C ASP A 317 27.40 -21.84 -2.46
N MET A 318 26.53 -21.30 -1.58
CA MET A 318 26.51 -19.87 -1.23
C MET A 318 27.79 -19.43 -0.50
N LEU A 319 28.41 -20.33 0.26
CA LEU A 319 29.74 -20.14 0.86
C LEU A 319 30.88 -20.32 -0.16
N GLY A 320 30.58 -20.51 -1.46
CA GLY A 320 31.57 -20.56 -2.53
C GLY A 320 32.35 -21.87 -2.66
N PHE A 321 31.83 -22.98 -2.14
CA PHE A 321 32.46 -24.31 -2.18
C PHE A 321 31.84 -25.28 -3.21
N ALA A 322 30.99 -24.79 -4.12
CA ALA A 322 30.38 -25.61 -5.16
C ALA A 322 31.43 -26.16 -6.15
N ASN A 323 31.40 -27.48 -6.37
CA ASN A 323 32.12 -28.17 -7.43
C ASN A 323 31.32 -28.08 -8.73
N GLU A 324 31.86 -27.43 -9.76
CA GLU A 324 31.91 -27.91 -11.16
C GLU A 324 32.38 -26.79 -12.11
N ALA A 325 33.39 -27.11 -12.93
CA ALA A 325 33.87 -26.30 -14.05
C ALA A 325 34.50 -24.92 -13.76
N GLY A 326 35.51 -24.87 -12.90
CA GLY A 326 36.77 -24.16 -13.19
C GLY A 326 36.76 -22.66 -13.57
N ARG A 327 35.71 -21.88 -13.33
CA ARG A 327 35.71 -20.43 -13.62
C ARG A 327 35.22 -19.57 -12.46
N GLN A 328 36.22 -18.86 -11.92
CA GLN A 328 36.22 -17.69 -11.05
C GLN A 328 35.87 -17.90 -9.57
N ARG A 329 36.95 -17.88 -8.77
CA ARG A 329 37.00 -17.90 -7.31
C ARG A 329 36.86 -16.48 -6.77
N PRO A 330 35.99 -16.25 -5.79
CA PRO A 330 36.16 -15.09 -4.94
C PRO A 330 36.12 -15.49 -3.46
N LEU A 331 37.09 -16.31 -3.03
CA LEU A 331 37.33 -16.61 -1.63
C LEU A 331 38.81 -16.91 -1.36
N HIS A 332 39.37 -16.23 -0.37
CA HIS A 332 40.66 -16.52 0.27
C HIS A 332 40.64 -17.82 1.11
N PHE A 333 39.72 -18.76 0.85
CA PHE A 333 39.55 -19.97 1.65
C PHE A 333 40.20 -21.19 0.99
N ASP A 334 40.91 -21.98 1.80
CA ASP A 334 41.54 -23.22 1.37
C ASP A 334 40.46 -24.28 1.04
N PRO A 335 40.36 -24.75 -0.23
CA PRO A 335 39.40 -25.77 -0.65
C PRO A 335 39.51 -27.08 0.13
N SER A 336 40.70 -27.38 0.69
CA SER A 336 40.93 -28.58 1.52
C SER A 336 40.02 -28.64 2.76
N ARG A 337 39.48 -27.49 3.18
CA ARG A 337 38.64 -27.35 4.37
C ARG A 337 37.15 -27.54 4.10
N ALA A 338 36.71 -27.68 2.84
CA ALA A 338 35.30 -27.84 2.49
C ALA A 338 34.65 -29.04 3.20
N THR A 339 35.37 -30.17 3.29
CA THR A 339 34.89 -31.39 3.97
C THR A 339 34.78 -31.20 5.49
N GLN A 340 35.68 -30.42 6.10
CA GLN A 340 35.59 -30.08 7.51
C GLN A 340 34.41 -29.14 7.77
N LEU A 341 34.24 -28.11 6.94
CA LEU A 341 33.14 -27.15 7.04
C LEU A 341 31.77 -27.82 6.88
N ARG A 342 31.62 -28.78 5.96
CA ARG A 342 30.40 -29.59 5.82
C ARG A 342 30.10 -30.37 7.10
N ARG A 343 31.12 -30.98 7.71
CA ARG A 343 30.95 -31.70 8.99
C ARG A 343 30.59 -30.77 10.13
N ASP A 344 31.18 -29.58 10.18
CA ASP A 344 30.90 -28.59 11.21
C ASP A 344 29.49 -28.00 11.06
N LEU A 345 29.04 -27.74 9.82
CA LEU A 345 27.69 -27.31 9.50
C LEU A 345 26.65 -28.36 9.92
N ALA A 346 26.88 -29.63 9.58
CA ALA A 346 26.01 -30.75 9.94
C ALA A 346 25.93 -31.00 11.46
N ARG A 347 26.87 -30.45 12.24
CA ARG A 347 26.90 -30.56 13.71
C ARG A 347 26.25 -29.38 14.43
N LEU A 348 25.87 -28.31 13.72
CA LEU A 348 25.21 -27.17 14.35
C LEU A 348 23.86 -27.59 14.93
N VAL A 349 23.66 -27.28 16.20
CA VAL A 349 22.36 -27.49 16.88
C VAL A 349 21.58 -26.17 16.98
N PRO A 350 20.23 -26.22 17.15
CA PRO A 350 19.44 -25.01 17.35
C PRO A 350 20.00 -24.11 18.48
N GLY A 351 20.17 -22.82 18.18
CA GLY A 351 20.80 -21.87 19.10
C GLY A 351 22.33 -21.76 18.96
N GLN A 352 22.94 -22.51 18.04
CA GLN A 352 24.29 -22.28 17.57
C GLN A 352 24.32 -21.62 16.18
N GLN A 353 25.43 -20.95 15.90
CA GLN A 353 25.75 -20.38 14.61
C GLN A 353 27.24 -20.60 14.31
N MET A 354 27.56 -20.72 13.04
CA MET A 354 28.92 -20.75 12.53
C MET A 354 29.25 -19.38 11.93
N VAL A 355 30.37 -18.82 12.35
CA VAL A 355 30.90 -17.55 11.85
C VAL A 355 32.14 -17.84 11.01
N VAL A 356 32.13 -17.32 9.79
CA VAL A 356 33.25 -17.40 8.84
C VAL A 356 33.61 -15.98 8.44
N ALA A 357 34.83 -15.54 8.73
CA ALA A 357 35.30 -14.22 8.36
C ALA A 357 36.76 -14.29 7.90
N GLU A 358 37.18 -13.34 7.06
CA GLU A 358 38.54 -13.32 6.51
C GLU A 358 39.61 -13.16 7.60
N SER A 359 39.29 -12.47 8.68
CA SER A 359 40.17 -12.27 9.83
C SER A 359 40.31 -13.50 10.73
N LEU A 360 39.55 -14.57 10.50
CA LEU A 360 39.54 -15.77 11.34
C LEU A 360 40.38 -16.87 10.67
N ALA A 361 41.21 -17.54 11.48
CA ALA A 361 42.02 -18.67 11.02
C ALA A 361 41.18 -19.88 10.56
N GLY A 362 39.88 -19.92 10.89
CA GLY A 362 38.94 -20.97 10.52
C GLY A 362 37.51 -20.64 10.98
N PRO A 363 36.52 -21.48 10.64
CA PRO A 363 35.15 -21.29 11.10
C PRO A 363 35.08 -21.37 12.64
N VAL A 364 34.30 -20.49 13.25
CA VAL A 364 34.06 -20.47 14.69
C VAL A 364 32.60 -20.80 14.95
N ILE A 365 32.35 -21.85 15.74
CA ILE A 365 31.00 -22.17 16.22
C ILE A 365 30.77 -21.44 17.53
N CYS A 366 29.68 -20.68 17.62
CA CYS A 366 29.30 -19.96 18.82
C CYS A 366 27.80 -20.04 19.07
N THR A 367 27.38 -19.74 20.30
CA THR A 367 25.96 -19.70 20.67
C THR A 367 25.33 -18.38 20.23
N THR A 368 24.15 -18.45 19.63
CA THR A 368 23.38 -17.26 19.26
C THR A 368 22.90 -16.52 20.51
N ARG A 369 23.16 -15.22 20.56
CA ARG A 369 22.63 -14.37 21.64
C ARG A 369 21.16 -14.08 21.43
N SER A 370 20.33 -14.47 22.39
CA SER A 370 18.92 -14.07 22.41
C SER A 370 18.81 -12.67 23.05
N PRO A 371 18.38 -11.64 22.31
CA PRO A 371 18.17 -10.30 22.87
C PRO A 371 17.11 -10.26 23.97
N LEU A 372 16.22 -11.25 24.04
CA LEU A 372 15.22 -11.39 25.10
C LEU A 372 15.78 -11.94 26.42
N ARG A 373 16.99 -12.52 26.39
CA ARG A 373 17.64 -13.14 27.56
C ARG A 373 18.97 -12.48 27.90
N ASP A 374 19.51 -11.66 27.01
CA ASP A 374 20.78 -10.96 27.21
C ASP A 374 20.59 -9.79 28.18
N ARG A 375 21.29 -9.85 29.32
CA ARG A 375 21.21 -8.83 30.39
C ARG A 375 21.56 -7.42 29.91
N HIS A 376 22.37 -7.29 28.86
CA HIS A 376 22.72 -5.99 28.27
C HIS A 376 21.61 -5.44 27.36
N LEU A 377 20.87 -6.32 26.68
CA LEU A 377 19.89 -5.93 25.65
C LEU A 377 18.46 -5.82 26.19
N VAL A 378 18.11 -6.61 27.21
CA VAL A 378 16.77 -6.58 27.83
C VAL A 378 16.35 -5.17 28.26
N PRO A 379 17.20 -4.35 28.91
CA PRO A 379 16.83 -2.97 29.26
C PRO A 379 16.52 -2.06 28.06
N ARG A 380 16.96 -2.44 26.86
CA ARG A 380 16.74 -1.70 25.60
C ARG A 380 15.49 -2.16 24.86
N LEU A 381 14.70 -3.09 25.41
CA LEU A 381 13.42 -3.50 24.84
C LEU A 381 12.31 -2.55 25.32
N LEU A 382 12.27 -1.36 24.74
CA LEU A 382 11.26 -0.34 25.05
C LEU A 382 10.01 -0.49 24.17
N PRO A 383 8.83 0.00 24.60
CA PRO A 383 7.62 0.01 23.79
C PRO A 383 7.83 0.67 22.41
N PRO A 384 7.22 0.16 21.34
CA PRO A 384 7.41 0.70 20.01
C PRO A 384 6.91 2.16 19.91
N VAL A 385 7.54 2.91 19.03
CA VAL A 385 7.13 4.30 18.74
C VAL A 385 5.73 4.30 18.12
N THR A 386 4.87 5.19 18.60
CA THR A 386 3.56 5.46 18.00
C THR A 386 3.75 6.35 16.76
N VAL A 387 3.18 5.91 15.64
CA VAL A 387 3.18 6.66 14.37
C VAL A 387 1.73 6.93 14.03
N ASP A 388 1.41 8.20 13.80
CA ASP A 388 0.06 8.60 13.43
C ASP A 388 -0.27 8.07 12.03
N PRO A 389 -1.53 7.68 11.76
CA PRO A 389 -1.98 7.38 10.41
C PRO A 389 -1.70 8.56 9.48
N LEU A 390 -1.31 8.27 8.24
CA LEU A 390 -1.22 9.31 7.23
C LEU A 390 -2.61 9.91 7.03
N ASP A 391 -2.67 11.22 7.08
CA ASP A 391 -3.80 11.95 6.53
C ASP A 391 -3.76 11.75 5.02
N LEU A 392 -4.51 10.76 4.54
CA LEU A 392 -4.56 10.42 3.11
C LEU A 392 -5.25 11.52 2.30
N GLY A 393 -5.77 12.56 2.95
CA GLY A 393 -6.87 13.34 2.42
C GLY A 393 -8.07 12.43 2.17
N ASP A 394 -9.27 12.96 2.26
CA ASP A 394 -10.34 12.31 1.53
C ASP A 394 -9.91 12.17 0.05
N PRO A 395 -10.19 11.05 -0.64
CA PRO A 395 -9.91 10.92 -2.08
C PRO A 395 -10.58 12.02 -2.93
N CYS A 396 -11.44 12.84 -2.33
CA CYS A 396 -11.78 14.18 -2.80
C CYS A 396 -10.90 15.25 -2.15
N MET A 397 -9.84 15.67 -2.88
CA MET A 397 -9.21 17.01 -2.90
C MET A 397 -7.71 17.12 -2.49
N PRO A 398 -6.94 18.01 -3.15
CA PRO A 398 -5.50 18.23 -2.95
C PRO A 398 -5.17 19.17 -1.77
N PRO A 399 -3.91 19.18 -1.27
CA PRO A 399 -3.59 19.70 0.06
C PRO A 399 -3.19 21.19 0.09
N ARG A 400 -3.59 21.87 1.17
CA ARG A 400 -2.98 22.99 1.93
C ARG A 400 -4.11 23.76 2.62
N THR A 401 -4.14 24.08 3.91
CA THR A 401 -3.09 24.45 4.88
C THR A 401 -3.74 24.43 6.26
N LEU A 402 -3.15 23.78 7.27
CA LEU A 402 -3.48 24.05 8.68
C LEU A 402 -2.19 24.12 9.51
N ARG A 403 -1.65 25.34 9.61
CA ARG A 403 -0.95 25.80 10.80
C ARG A 403 -1.90 26.77 11.51
N ALA A 404 -1.92 26.66 12.84
CA ALA A 404 -2.60 27.50 13.82
C ALA A 404 -4.08 27.20 14.05
N ILE A 405 -4.34 26.51 15.17
CA ILE A 405 -5.19 26.84 16.34
C ILE A 405 -5.35 25.48 17.04
N GLY A 406 -4.73 25.21 18.18
CA GLY A 406 -4.96 25.87 19.44
C GLY A 406 -4.94 24.76 20.48
N ALA A 407 -3.88 24.74 21.28
CA ALA A 407 -3.78 23.90 22.46
C ALA A 407 -4.86 24.32 23.46
N THR A 408 -5.92 23.52 23.62
CA THR A 408 -6.80 23.51 24.81
C THR A 408 -7.85 22.41 24.67
N ALA A 409 -7.44 21.14 24.86
CA ALA A 409 -8.37 20.05 25.23
C ALA A 409 -7.64 18.84 25.85
N ALA A 410 -6.41 19.02 26.33
CA ALA A 410 -5.63 17.97 26.97
C ALA A 410 -5.61 18.16 28.48
N LEU A 411 -6.77 18.17 29.15
CA LEU A 411 -6.81 18.19 30.62
C LEU A 411 -8.20 17.86 31.19
N ALA A 412 -8.74 16.68 30.89
CA ALA A 412 -9.79 16.03 31.70
C ALA A 412 -10.12 14.64 31.14
N LEU A 413 -9.30 13.63 31.46
CA LEU A 413 -9.67 12.21 31.51
C LEU A 413 -8.44 11.41 31.99
N ALA A 414 -7.90 11.83 33.13
CA ALA A 414 -6.83 11.13 33.84
C ALA A 414 -7.20 11.04 35.33
N ALA A 415 -8.30 10.34 35.62
CA ALA A 415 -8.64 9.92 36.98
C ALA A 415 -9.85 8.97 36.95
N THR A 416 -9.60 7.69 36.68
CA THR A 416 -10.27 6.51 37.27
C THR A 416 -9.91 5.27 36.46
N ALA A 417 -8.80 4.61 36.80
CA ALA A 417 -8.59 3.20 36.51
C ALA A 417 -7.39 2.67 37.32
N CYS A 418 -7.50 2.69 38.65
CA CYS A 418 -6.72 1.82 39.51
C CYS A 418 -7.64 0.69 40.00
N SER A 419 -7.65 -0.43 39.29
CA SER A 419 -7.78 -1.79 39.86
C SER A 419 -7.68 -2.84 38.75
N GLN A 420 -6.70 -3.74 38.90
CA GLN A 420 -6.66 -5.18 38.54
C GLN A 420 -7.87 -5.69 37.72
N ASP A 421 -7.77 -6.20 36.49
CA ASP A 421 -6.91 -7.28 35.97
C ASP A 421 -6.46 -7.05 34.51
N LYS A 422 -5.35 -7.70 34.11
CA LYS A 422 -4.86 -7.75 32.72
C LYS A 422 -5.90 -8.41 31.79
N PRO A 423 -6.39 -7.78 30.71
CA PRO A 423 -6.97 -8.52 29.61
C PRO A 423 -5.85 -9.08 28.73
N ALA A 424 -6.03 -10.31 28.24
CA ALA A 424 -5.21 -10.86 27.15
C ALA A 424 -5.24 -9.89 25.94
N SER A 425 -4.21 -9.91 25.09
CA SER A 425 -4.21 -9.09 23.87
C SER A 425 -5.51 -9.32 23.09
N SER A 426 -6.07 -8.25 22.52
CA SER A 426 -7.31 -8.31 21.71
C SER A 426 -7.26 -9.46 20.70
N ASP A 427 -6.08 -9.70 20.11
CA ASP A 427 -5.86 -10.71 19.08
C ASP A 427 -5.87 -12.15 19.65
N GLN A 428 -5.43 -12.34 20.90
CA GLN A 428 -5.50 -13.65 21.56
C GLN A 428 -6.91 -13.97 22.07
N ALA A 429 -7.65 -12.95 22.52
CA ALA A 429 -9.05 -13.11 22.91
C ALA A 429 -9.94 -13.38 21.68
N VAL A 430 -9.68 -12.69 20.56
CA VAL A 430 -10.37 -12.92 19.28
C VAL A 430 -9.98 -14.27 18.67
N ALA A 431 -8.70 -14.68 18.72
CA ALA A 431 -8.28 -16.02 18.27
C ALA A 431 -8.81 -17.15 19.16
N ALA A 432 -8.94 -16.94 20.47
CA ALA A 432 -9.56 -17.89 21.38
C ALA A 432 -11.08 -18.00 21.15
N GLN A 433 -11.75 -16.90 20.79
CA GLN A 433 -13.16 -16.89 20.42
C GLN A 433 -13.39 -17.53 19.04
N ALA A 434 -12.55 -17.25 18.04
CA ALA A 434 -12.60 -17.88 16.71
C ALA A 434 -12.41 -19.40 16.77
N LYS A 435 -11.59 -19.89 17.70
CA LYS A 435 -11.41 -21.32 17.98
C LYS A 435 -12.65 -21.97 18.61
N LYS A 436 -13.56 -21.19 19.19
CA LYS A 436 -14.80 -21.64 19.84
C LYS A 436 -15.99 -21.68 18.86
N ASP A 437 -16.00 -20.81 17.85
CA ASP A 437 -17.17 -20.57 16.97
C ASP A 437 -17.06 -21.22 15.56
N GLY A 438 -15.91 -21.82 15.24
CA GLY A 438 -15.63 -22.40 13.91
C GLY A 438 -15.11 -21.34 12.92
N LEU A 439 -13.91 -21.56 12.36
CA LEU A 439 -13.22 -20.58 11.51
C LEU A 439 -13.87 -20.44 10.12
N THR A 440 -13.94 -19.23 9.57
CA THR A 440 -14.22 -18.99 8.13
C THR A 440 -12.99 -19.29 7.27
N VAL A 441 -13.11 -19.36 5.93
CA VAL A 441 -11.94 -19.58 5.04
C VAL A 441 -10.89 -18.49 5.21
N ASP A 442 -11.33 -17.24 5.32
CA ASP A 442 -10.42 -16.10 5.39
C ASP A 442 -9.76 -16.02 6.77
N GLN A 443 -10.49 -16.36 7.83
CA GLN A 443 -9.94 -16.48 9.18
C GLN A 443 -9.00 -17.68 9.31
N GLU A 444 -9.31 -18.82 8.69
CA GLU A 444 -8.42 -19.98 8.65
C GLU A 444 -7.16 -19.67 7.84
N ARG A 445 -7.31 -19.07 6.65
CA ARG A 445 -6.17 -18.70 5.81
C ARG A 445 -5.24 -17.78 6.59
N PHE A 446 -5.81 -16.78 7.26
CA PHE A 446 -5.06 -15.92 8.17
C PHE A 446 -4.44 -16.70 9.34
N LEU A 447 -5.14 -17.63 9.98
CA LEU A 447 -4.61 -18.45 11.08
C LEU A 447 -3.47 -19.37 10.61
N GLN A 448 -3.58 -19.95 9.42
CA GLN A 448 -2.53 -20.73 8.77
C GLN A 448 -1.32 -19.85 8.43
N GLU A 449 -1.53 -18.64 7.92
CA GLU A 449 -0.48 -17.66 7.65
C GLU A 449 0.19 -17.18 8.96
N ALA A 450 -0.58 -16.97 10.02
CA ALA A 450 -0.11 -16.44 11.30
C ALA A 450 0.60 -17.50 12.18
N VAL A 451 0.11 -18.74 12.18
CA VAL A 451 0.57 -19.82 13.09
C VAL A 451 1.37 -20.90 12.34
N GLY A 452 1.41 -20.86 11.01
CA GLY A 452 2.13 -21.82 10.17
C GLY A 452 1.53 -23.23 10.19
N LYS A 453 0.35 -23.40 10.79
CA LYS A 453 -0.38 -24.66 10.91
C LYS A 453 -1.84 -24.39 10.63
N ARG A 454 -2.43 -25.25 9.78
CA ARG A 454 -3.87 -25.33 9.61
C ARG A 454 -4.51 -25.73 10.94
N ASP A 455 -5.66 -25.17 11.30
CA ASP A 455 -6.43 -25.70 12.41
C ASP A 455 -6.78 -27.17 12.07
N PRO A 456 -6.33 -28.15 12.86
CA PRO A 456 -6.60 -29.56 12.59
C PRO A 456 -8.11 -29.89 12.56
N ASN A 457 -8.95 -29.01 13.14
CA ASN A 457 -10.40 -29.15 13.12
C ASN A 457 -11.07 -28.36 11.98
N TYR A 458 -10.35 -27.48 11.28
CA TYR A 458 -10.93 -26.73 10.16
C TYR A 458 -11.03 -27.60 8.90
N LYS A 459 -12.26 -27.87 8.50
CA LYS A 459 -12.59 -28.48 7.21
C LYS A 459 -13.34 -27.46 6.36
N TRP A 460 -12.78 -27.12 5.21
CA TRP A 460 -13.52 -26.34 4.22
C TRP A 460 -14.57 -27.24 3.57
N GLU A 461 -15.83 -26.90 3.76
CA GLU A 461 -16.98 -27.67 3.28
C GLU A 461 -17.48 -27.21 1.91
N GLY A 462 -16.82 -26.20 1.32
CA GLY A 462 -17.26 -25.57 0.07
C GLY A 462 -18.12 -24.33 0.29
N TYR A 463 -18.39 -23.62 -0.81
CA TYR A 463 -19.33 -22.51 -0.83
C TYR A 463 -20.74 -23.03 -0.57
N SER A 464 -21.49 -22.35 0.30
CA SER A 464 -22.85 -22.77 0.67
C SER A 464 -23.69 -21.56 1.08
N GLU A 465 -24.93 -21.81 1.47
CA GLU A 465 -25.85 -20.82 2.04
C GLU A 465 -25.92 -20.94 3.58
N LYS A 466 -24.98 -21.68 4.18
CA LYS A 466 -24.96 -21.87 5.64
C LYS A 466 -24.81 -20.53 6.35
N LEU A 467 -25.46 -20.40 7.50
CA LEU A 467 -25.40 -19.19 8.29
C LEU A 467 -24.02 -19.07 8.97
N VAL A 468 -23.40 -17.90 8.83
CA VAL A 468 -22.08 -17.59 9.35
C VAL A 468 -22.18 -16.40 10.32
N PRO A 469 -21.62 -16.52 11.54
CA PRO A 469 -21.64 -15.45 12.52
C PRO A 469 -20.78 -14.26 12.10
N ALA A 470 -21.34 -13.07 12.31
CA ALA A 470 -20.69 -11.78 12.17
C ALA A 470 -20.96 -10.94 13.43
N LYS A 471 -19.90 -10.40 14.02
CA LYS A 471 -20.01 -9.53 15.19
C LYS A 471 -19.93 -8.07 14.75
N LEU A 472 -21.00 -7.31 14.97
CA LEU A 472 -21.06 -5.87 14.69
C LEU A 472 -21.48 -5.16 15.97
N GLY A 473 -20.49 -4.54 16.63
CA GLY A 473 -20.65 -3.94 17.94
C GLY A 473 -21.04 -4.98 19.01
N PRO A 474 -22.09 -4.75 19.81
CA PRO A 474 -22.54 -5.69 20.83
C PRO A 474 -23.34 -6.88 20.25
N ASN A 475 -23.78 -6.80 18.99
CA ASN A 475 -24.68 -7.78 18.40
C ASN A 475 -23.92 -8.83 17.58
N THR A 476 -24.39 -10.08 17.65
CA THR A 476 -23.97 -11.18 16.78
C THR A 476 -25.08 -11.50 15.80
N PHE A 477 -24.78 -11.43 14.51
CA PHE A 477 -25.71 -11.69 13.41
C PHE A 477 -25.32 -12.98 12.68
N LEU A 478 -26.29 -13.78 12.27
CA LEU A 478 -26.08 -14.99 11.46
C LEU A 478 -26.54 -14.76 10.01
N PHE A 479 -25.61 -14.42 9.12
CA PHE A 479 -25.88 -14.17 7.69
C PHE A 479 -25.57 -15.38 6.82
N PRO A 480 -26.31 -15.63 5.71
CA PRO A 480 -25.94 -16.66 4.74
C PRO A 480 -24.53 -16.45 4.16
N MET A 481 -23.75 -17.51 4.05
CA MET A 481 -22.36 -17.46 3.58
C MET A 481 -22.23 -16.85 2.17
N ASN A 482 -23.16 -17.14 1.26
CA ASN A 482 -23.17 -16.62 -0.10
C ASN A 482 -23.52 -15.12 -0.22
N LEU A 483 -24.01 -14.50 0.86
CA LEU A 483 -24.27 -13.06 0.93
C LEU A 483 -22.97 -12.24 1.04
N TYR A 484 -21.93 -12.82 1.63
CA TYR A 484 -20.64 -12.16 1.81
C TYR A 484 -19.93 -11.96 0.46
N GLU A 485 -19.17 -10.86 0.34
CA GLU A 485 -18.48 -10.46 -0.89
C GLU A 485 -17.58 -11.57 -1.49
N HIS A 486 -16.90 -12.33 -0.62
CA HIS A 486 -16.05 -13.46 -1.02
C HIS A 486 -16.74 -14.83 -0.86
N GLN A 487 -18.00 -14.83 -0.42
CA GLN A 487 -18.80 -16.00 -0.09
C GLN A 487 -18.16 -16.93 0.96
N THR A 488 -17.45 -16.34 1.92
CA THR A 488 -16.66 -17.07 2.92
C THR A 488 -16.99 -16.67 4.36
N GLY A 489 -17.57 -15.48 4.58
CA GLY A 489 -17.88 -14.93 5.89
C GLY A 489 -17.25 -13.54 6.10
N PRO A 490 -17.22 -13.02 7.34
CA PRO A 490 -16.46 -11.82 7.68
C PRO A 490 -14.97 -12.01 7.37
N ASP A 491 -14.28 -10.90 7.10
CA ASP A 491 -12.84 -10.93 6.89
C ASP A 491 -12.08 -11.23 8.21
N PHE A 492 -10.75 -11.29 8.12
CA PHE A 492 -9.90 -11.60 9.28
C PHE A 492 -9.94 -10.52 10.38
N GLN A 493 -10.39 -9.30 10.07
CA GLN A 493 -10.60 -8.21 11.03
C GLN A 493 -12.03 -8.17 11.58
N GLY A 494 -12.91 -9.06 11.10
CA GLY A 494 -14.33 -9.07 11.43
C GLY A 494 -15.14 -8.05 10.64
N SER A 495 -14.58 -7.40 9.61
CA SER A 495 -15.33 -6.51 8.74
C SER A 495 -16.32 -7.31 7.92
N VAL A 496 -17.49 -6.73 7.74
CA VAL A 496 -18.60 -7.35 7.02
C VAL A 496 -18.81 -6.60 5.72
N GLY A 497 -18.88 -7.34 4.61
CA GLY A 497 -19.20 -6.81 3.29
C GLY A 497 -20.11 -7.76 2.55
N PHE A 498 -21.19 -7.24 1.98
CA PHE A 498 -22.16 -8.05 1.24
C PHE A 498 -22.23 -7.65 -0.23
N THR A 499 -22.64 -8.62 -1.05
CA THR A 499 -22.96 -8.40 -2.46
C THR A 499 -24.38 -8.89 -2.74
N LEU A 500 -25.27 -7.95 -3.06
CA LEU A 500 -26.62 -8.24 -3.56
C LEU A 500 -26.66 -8.10 -5.08
N ARG A 501 -27.62 -8.77 -5.72
CA ARG A 501 -27.87 -8.68 -7.17
C ARG A 501 -29.07 -7.81 -7.47
N TRP A 502 -28.93 -6.85 -8.35
CA TRP A 502 -30.06 -6.15 -8.94
C TRP A 502 -30.63 -6.95 -10.12
N PRO A 503 -31.96 -7.07 -10.32
CA PRO A 503 -33.04 -6.46 -9.53
C PRO A 503 -33.55 -7.33 -8.38
N THR A 504 -33.13 -8.60 -8.24
CA THR A 504 -33.72 -9.53 -7.27
C THR A 504 -33.48 -9.13 -5.81
N LEU A 505 -32.41 -8.38 -5.55
CA LEU A 505 -31.86 -8.06 -4.24
C LEU A 505 -31.57 -9.30 -3.38
N GLU A 506 -31.18 -10.37 -4.06
CA GLU A 506 -30.72 -11.62 -3.46
C GLU A 506 -29.20 -11.77 -3.61
N ALA A 507 -28.62 -12.65 -2.81
CA ALA A 507 -27.21 -13.00 -2.93
C ALA A 507 -26.91 -13.68 -4.28
N PHE A 508 -25.64 -13.63 -4.70
CA PHE A 508 -25.18 -14.51 -5.76
C PHE A 508 -25.29 -15.98 -5.32
N PRO A 509 -25.51 -16.93 -6.25
CA PRO A 509 -25.48 -18.35 -5.92
C PRO A 509 -24.17 -18.73 -5.23
N ALA A 510 -24.22 -19.70 -4.32
CA ALA A 510 -23.03 -20.22 -3.68
C ALA A 510 -22.03 -20.75 -4.74
N GLY A 511 -20.78 -20.31 -4.66
CA GLY A 511 -19.71 -20.63 -5.61
C GLY A 511 -19.66 -19.72 -6.85
N ALA A 512 -20.59 -18.78 -7.02
CA ALA A 512 -20.64 -17.91 -8.20
C ALA A 512 -19.32 -17.16 -8.43
N VAL A 513 -18.61 -16.77 -7.38
CA VAL A 513 -17.28 -16.11 -7.45
C VAL A 513 -16.21 -16.91 -8.21
N ARG A 514 -16.44 -18.21 -8.48
CA ARG A 514 -15.56 -19.08 -9.27
C ARG A 514 -16.00 -19.27 -10.73
N ASP A 515 -17.18 -18.79 -11.09
CA ASP A 515 -17.68 -18.83 -12.46
C ASP A 515 -16.99 -17.77 -13.33
N ARG A 516 -16.63 -18.11 -14.56
CA ARG A 516 -16.10 -17.15 -15.54
C ARG A 516 -17.09 -16.03 -15.86
N ALA A 517 -18.40 -16.31 -15.80
CA ALA A 517 -19.45 -15.33 -16.05
C ALA A 517 -19.61 -14.31 -14.90
N TYR A 518 -19.05 -14.60 -13.72
CA TYR A 518 -19.19 -13.76 -12.54
C TYR A 518 -18.68 -12.34 -12.73
N ALA A 519 -17.54 -12.16 -13.40
CA ALA A 519 -16.95 -10.84 -13.57
C ALA A 519 -17.85 -9.87 -14.35
N GLY A 520 -18.54 -10.37 -15.38
CA GLY A 520 -19.54 -9.59 -16.12
C GLY A 520 -20.79 -9.33 -15.29
N ALA A 521 -21.38 -10.41 -14.74
CA ALA A 521 -22.58 -10.30 -13.91
C ALA A 521 -22.38 -9.42 -12.67
N TYR A 522 -21.18 -9.38 -12.09
CA TYR A 522 -20.84 -8.51 -10.97
C TYR A 522 -20.81 -7.03 -11.40
N LEU A 523 -20.19 -6.71 -12.55
CA LEU A 523 -20.16 -5.33 -13.06
C LEU A 523 -21.54 -4.80 -13.44
N ASP A 524 -22.43 -5.70 -13.89
CA ASP A 524 -23.78 -5.33 -14.29
C ASP A 524 -24.71 -5.29 -13.08
N GLU A 525 -24.74 -6.32 -12.24
CA GLU A 525 -25.82 -6.53 -11.28
C GLU A 525 -25.44 -6.23 -9.82
N ALA A 526 -24.15 -6.06 -9.49
CA ALA A 526 -23.76 -6.00 -8.07
C ALA A 526 -24.19 -4.70 -7.37
N ILE A 527 -24.71 -4.87 -6.18
CA ILE A 527 -24.92 -3.85 -5.16
C ILE A 527 -23.99 -4.21 -3.99
N SER A 528 -22.98 -3.38 -3.76
CA SER A 528 -22.02 -3.57 -2.68
C SER A 528 -22.53 -2.90 -1.40
N VAL A 529 -22.60 -3.66 -0.31
CA VAL A 529 -23.09 -3.19 1.00
C VAL A 529 -21.97 -3.29 2.02
N ARG A 530 -21.67 -2.17 2.69
CA ARG A 530 -20.62 -2.03 3.71
C ARG A 530 -21.21 -1.50 5.02
N PRO A 531 -21.65 -2.37 5.93
CA PRO A 531 -22.07 -1.98 7.27
C PRO A 531 -20.88 -1.69 8.18
N ARG A 532 -21.00 -0.68 9.04
CA ARG A 532 -20.05 -0.36 10.11
C ARG A 532 -20.78 -0.01 11.41
N TYR A 533 -20.26 -0.50 12.53
CA TYR A 533 -20.75 -0.12 13.85
C TYR A 533 -20.25 1.29 14.22
N VAL A 534 -21.11 2.08 14.88
CA VAL A 534 -20.82 3.47 15.27
C VAL A 534 -21.00 3.62 16.79
N ASP A 535 -19.92 3.97 17.48
CA ASP A 535 -19.88 4.10 18.95
C ASP A 535 -19.38 5.45 19.46
N LYS A 536 -18.78 6.26 18.59
CA LYS A 536 -18.11 7.53 18.96
C LYS A 536 -18.94 8.78 18.68
N VAL A 537 -20.01 8.66 17.91
CA VAL A 537 -20.90 9.78 17.54
C VAL A 537 -22.36 9.32 17.61
N PRO A 538 -23.31 10.23 17.90
CA PRO A 538 -24.73 9.91 17.80
C PRO A 538 -25.06 9.37 16.40
N ILE A 539 -25.81 8.26 16.32
CA ILE A 539 -26.05 7.58 15.05
C ILE A 539 -26.80 8.48 14.05
N GLU A 540 -27.69 9.34 14.55
CA GLU A 540 -28.45 10.31 13.76
C GLU A 540 -27.58 11.42 13.16
N ASP A 541 -26.37 11.61 13.68
CA ASP A 541 -25.43 12.62 13.19
C ASP A 541 -24.74 12.15 11.92
N VAL A 542 -24.63 10.84 11.70
CA VAL A 542 -23.91 10.26 10.55
C VAL A 542 -24.46 10.82 9.23
N VAL A 543 -25.76 10.67 8.98
CA VAL A 543 -26.39 11.16 7.74
C VAL A 543 -26.43 12.70 7.69
N ARG A 544 -26.57 13.35 8.85
CA ARG A 544 -26.56 14.82 8.93
C ARG A 544 -25.21 15.39 8.51
N THR A 545 -24.11 14.77 8.93
CA THR A 545 -22.76 15.21 8.56
C THR A 545 -22.52 15.09 7.06
N SER A 546 -23.12 14.12 6.38
CA SER A 546 -22.97 13.92 4.92
C SER A 546 -23.53 15.08 4.09
N ILE A 547 -24.45 15.87 4.63
CA ILE A 547 -25.02 17.08 3.98
C ILE A 547 -24.52 18.40 4.58
N SER A 548 -23.65 18.33 5.60
CA SER A 548 -23.15 19.49 6.31
C SER A 548 -21.67 19.71 5.98
N PRO A 549 -21.27 20.89 5.50
CA PRO A 549 -19.86 21.17 5.27
C PRO A 549 -19.11 21.19 6.60
N HIS A 550 -17.87 20.69 6.61
CA HIS A 550 -16.98 20.85 7.74
C HIS A 550 -16.56 22.33 7.90
N PRO A 551 -16.16 22.75 9.11
CA PRO A 551 -15.74 24.14 9.37
C PRO A 551 -14.59 24.64 8.50
N TRP A 552 -13.78 23.74 7.94
CA TRP A 552 -12.65 24.07 7.06
C TRP A 552 -13.02 24.10 5.56
N ASN A 553 -14.25 23.74 5.19
CA ASN A 553 -14.71 23.90 3.81
C ASN A 553 -14.98 25.38 3.50
N GLN A 554 -14.54 25.83 2.33
CA GLN A 554 -14.72 27.23 1.93
C GLN A 554 -16.19 27.50 1.64
N PRO A 555 -16.77 28.63 2.11
CA PRO A 555 -18.19 28.91 1.92
C PRO A 555 -18.66 28.98 0.47
N ASP A 556 -17.75 29.19 -0.49
CA ASP A 556 -18.03 29.22 -1.93
C ASP A 556 -17.71 27.89 -2.64
N ASP A 557 -17.37 26.81 -1.90
CA ASP A 557 -17.07 25.48 -2.44
C ASP A 557 -18.36 24.69 -2.75
N PRO A 558 -18.74 24.53 -4.04
CA PRO A 558 -19.99 23.85 -4.39
C PRO A 558 -19.93 22.33 -4.19
N ILE A 559 -18.75 21.75 -3.89
CA ILE A 559 -18.59 20.31 -3.64
C ILE A 559 -19.26 19.92 -2.32
N TYR A 560 -19.04 20.69 -1.26
CA TYR A 560 -19.46 20.34 0.11
C TYR A 560 -20.67 21.14 0.62
N HIS A 561 -21.00 22.26 -0.03
CA HIS A 561 -22.07 23.15 0.45
C HIS A 561 -23.40 22.84 -0.25
N LEU A 562 -24.33 22.25 0.50
CA LEU A 562 -25.71 21.98 0.04
C LEU A 562 -26.40 23.23 -0.52
N SER A 563 -26.16 24.40 0.09
CA SER A 563 -26.75 25.69 -0.28
C SER A 563 -26.30 26.22 -1.64
N LEU A 564 -25.17 25.74 -2.19
CA LEU A 564 -24.66 26.17 -3.49
C LEU A 564 -25.20 25.31 -4.65
N ARG A 565 -25.91 24.22 -4.32
CA ARG A 565 -26.48 23.26 -5.26
C ARG A 565 -27.89 23.68 -5.70
N THR A 566 -28.28 23.24 -6.88
CA THR A 566 -29.61 23.53 -7.43
C THR A 566 -30.60 22.47 -6.94
N LYS A 567 -31.53 22.89 -6.07
CA LYS A 567 -32.61 22.02 -5.59
C LYS A 567 -33.59 21.72 -6.74
N GLY A 568 -33.81 20.44 -7.03
CA GLY A 568 -34.78 19.98 -8.03
C GLY A 568 -36.11 19.54 -7.44
N GLY A 569 -37.04 19.14 -8.32
CA GLY A 569 -38.29 18.49 -7.92
C GLY A 569 -38.05 17.08 -7.35
N ALA A 570 -38.95 16.60 -6.50
CA ALA A 570 -38.76 15.29 -5.87
C ALA A 570 -38.67 14.15 -6.89
N VAL A 571 -37.74 13.22 -6.69
CA VAL A 571 -37.51 12.04 -7.54
C VAL A 571 -37.50 10.81 -6.63
N ASP A 572 -38.40 9.86 -6.88
CA ASP A 572 -38.49 8.60 -6.11
C ASP A 572 -38.54 8.79 -4.57
N GLY A 573 -39.18 9.87 -4.12
CA GLY A 573 -39.27 10.23 -2.70
C GLY A 573 -38.02 10.89 -2.11
N LEU A 574 -37.04 11.25 -2.93
CA LEU A 574 -35.84 12.00 -2.56
C LEU A 574 -35.94 13.45 -3.01
N VAL A 575 -35.29 14.34 -2.27
CA VAL A 575 -35.07 15.73 -2.65
C VAL A 575 -33.70 15.83 -3.33
N PRO A 576 -33.63 16.08 -4.65
CA PRO A 576 -32.36 16.21 -5.36
C PRO A 576 -31.74 17.61 -5.21
N TYR A 577 -30.43 17.63 -5.13
CA TYR A 577 -29.56 18.80 -5.09
C TYR A 577 -28.46 18.61 -6.13
N TYR A 578 -28.73 19.10 -7.32
CA TYR A 578 -27.83 18.96 -8.47
C TYR A 578 -26.63 19.89 -8.34
N ILE A 579 -25.45 19.38 -8.67
CA ILE A 579 -24.27 20.23 -8.76
C ILE A 579 -24.44 21.23 -9.89
N ASP A 580 -24.03 22.48 -9.66
CA ASP A 580 -23.92 23.47 -10.74
C ASP A 580 -22.53 23.33 -11.36
N MET A 581 -22.46 22.66 -12.51
CA MET A 581 -21.20 22.38 -13.20
C MET A 581 -20.46 23.66 -13.62
N ALA A 582 -21.18 24.75 -13.90
CA ALA A 582 -20.56 26.02 -14.23
C ALA A 582 -19.90 26.64 -12.99
N LYS A 583 -20.57 26.61 -11.83
CA LYS A 583 -19.98 27.06 -10.55
C LYS A 583 -18.82 26.18 -10.12
N LEU A 584 -18.94 24.86 -10.25
CA LEU A 584 -17.85 23.92 -9.95
C LEU A 584 -16.62 24.21 -10.82
N LYS A 585 -16.82 24.34 -12.13
CA LYS A 585 -15.74 24.68 -13.07
C LYS A 585 -15.10 26.02 -12.74
N ALA A 586 -15.89 27.04 -12.42
CA ALA A 586 -15.38 28.35 -12.03
C ALA A 586 -14.58 28.28 -10.72
N TYR A 587 -15.09 27.55 -9.72
CA TYR A 587 -14.42 27.33 -8.43
C TYR A 587 -13.07 26.62 -8.61
N LEU A 588 -13.04 25.49 -9.33
CA LEU A 588 -11.82 24.75 -9.62
C LEU A 588 -10.82 25.59 -10.43
N SER A 589 -11.30 26.33 -11.43
CA SER A 589 -10.45 27.22 -12.24
C SER A 589 -9.78 28.30 -11.39
N ARG A 590 -10.52 28.95 -10.47
CA ARG A 590 -9.97 29.96 -9.55
C ARG A 590 -8.87 29.38 -8.66
N ARG A 591 -8.98 28.10 -8.29
CA ARG A 591 -8.01 27.41 -7.44
C ARG A 591 -6.86 26.75 -8.22
N GLY A 592 -6.81 26.93 -9.55
CA GLY A 592 -5.81 26.30 -10.40
C GLY A 592 -5.93 24.76 -10.45
N ALA A 593 -7.08 24.21 -10.08
CA ALA A 593 -7.36 22.79 -10.15
C ALA A 593 -7.77 22.37 -11.58
N PRO A 594 -7.46 21.13 -12.01
CA PRO A 594 -7.89 20.65 -13.32
C PRO A 594 -9.42 20.69 -13.50
N VAL A 595 -9.86 21.11 -14.68
CA VAL A 595 -11.29 21.21 -15.06
C VAL A 595 -11.63 20.31 -16.25
N ASP A 596 -10.91 19.21 -16.38
CA ASP A 596 -11.23 18.15 -17.33
C ASP A 596 -12.48 17.35 -16.89
N ASP A 597 -13.06 16.62 -17.84
CA ASP A 597 -14.32 15.90 -17.63
C ASP A 597 -14.22 14.85 -16.52
N GLU A 598 -13.03 14.26 -16.32
CA GLU A 598 -12.78 13.28 -15.26
C GLU A 598 -12.88 13.94 -13.87
N ASN A 599 -12.23 15.10 -13.65
CA ASN A 599 -12.31 15.82 -12.38
C ASN A 599 -13.70 16.41 -12.13
N LEU A 600 -14.35 16.94 -13.18
CA LEU A 600 -15.72 17.46 -13.05
C LEU A 600 -16.72 16.34 -12.72
N THR A 601 -16.54 15.16 -13.30
CA THR A 601 -17.33 13.95 -13.01
C THR A 601 -17.04 13.36 -11.63
N GLY A 602 -15.77 13.36 -11.23
CA GLY A 602 -15.30 12.83 -9.96
C GLY A 602 -15.78 13.68 -8.78
N LEU A 603 -15.65 15.00 -8.88
CA LEU A 603 -15.96 15.94 -7.80
C LEU A 603 -17.40 16.47 -7.85
N GLY A 604 -17.99 16.57 -9.05
CA GLY A 604 -19.32 17.12 -9.28
C GLY A 604 -20.44 16.14 -9.02
N LYS A 605 -20.54 15.59 -7.81
CA LYS A 605 -21.61 14.62 -7.49
C LYS A 605 -22.96 15.30 -7.34
N ASP A 606 -24.04 14.67 -7.80
CA ASP A 606 -25.41 15.05 -7.44
C ASP A 606 -25.77 14.45 -6.09
N TRP A 607 -26.49 15.20 -5.25
CA TRP A 607 -26.94 14.71 -3.95
C TRP A 607 -28.44 14.50 -3.94
N PHE A 608 -28.89 13.44 -3.29
CA PHE A 608 -30.29 13.13 -3.08
C PHE A 608 -30.50 12.84 -1.61
N VAL A 609 -31.47 13.50 -1.00
CA VAL A 609 -31.68 13.41 0.45
C VAL A 609 -33.12 13.03 0.73
N SER A 610 -33.31 12.00 1.54
CA SER A 610 -34.60 11.72 2.16
C SER A 610 -34.66 12.34 3.55
N TYR A 611 -35.81 12.89 3.91
CA TYR A 611 -36.05 13.51 5.21
C TYR A 611 -37.16 12.77 5.96
N SER A 612 -36.99 12.64 7.27
CA SER A 612 -38.05 12.24 8.19
C SER A 612 -39.18 13.28 8.22
N THR A 613 -40.32 12.89 8.80
CA THR A 613 -41.46 13.79 9.07
C THR A 613 -41.09 15.00 9.92
N GLY A 614 -40.06 14.88 10.77
CA GLY A 614 -39.50 15.97 11.57
C GLY A 614 -38.41 16.80 10.87
N GLY A 615 -38.19 16.61 9.56
CA GLY A 615 -37.23 17.39 8.77
C GLY A 615 -35.77 17.02 8.96
N LYS A 616 -35.45 15.93 9.69
CA LYS A 616 -34.08 15.41 9.81
C LYS A 616 -33.72 14.52 8.61
N PRO A 617 -32.51 14.62 8.04
CA PRO A 617 -32.08 13.74 6.96
C PRO A 617 -31.91 12.30 7.47
N VAL A 618 -32.47 11.32 6.73
CA VAL A 618 -32.45 9.90 7.12
C VAL A 618 -31.71 9.01 6.12
N THR A 619 -31.66 9.43 4.86
CA THR A 619 -30.89 8.78 3.81
C THR A 619 -30.20 9.86 2.97
N PHE A 620 -28.91 9.67 2.71
CA PHE A 620 -28.13 10.50 1.81
C PHE A 620 -27.61 9.66 0.65
N ILE A 621 -27.74 10.15 -0.58
CA ILE A 621 -27.24 9.47 -1.77
C ILE A 621 -26.42 10.45 -2.59
N SER A 622 -25.16 10.12 -2.84
CA SER A 622 -24.26 10.89 -3.70
C SER A 622 -24.00 10.11 -4.98
N CYS A 623 -24.35 10.68 -6.13
CA CYS A 623 -24.25 10.02 -7.42
C CYS A 623 -23.37 10.80 -8.40
N SER A 624 -22.75 10.13 -9.36
CA SER A 624 -22.08 10.80 -10.49
C SER A 624 -23.04 11.78 -11.19
N PRO A 625 -22.59 12.95 -11.67
CA PRO A 625 -23.46 14.02 -12.17
C PRO A 625 -24.45 13.56 -13.25
N ARG A 626 -25.65 14.15 -13.27
CA ARG A 626 -26.73 13.83 -14.23
C ARG A 626 -26.35 14.02 -15.71
N GLU A 627 -25.31 14.81 -15.98
CA GLU A 627 -24.76 15.03 -17.30
C GLU A 627 -24.11 13.75 -17.86
N ILE A 628 -23.75 12.79 -17.00
CA ILE A 628 -23.33 11.46 -17.41
C ILE A 628 -24.57 10.66 -17.78
N ARG A 629 -24.69 10.33 -19.07
CA ARG A 629 -25.75 9.43 -19.56
C ARG A 629 -25.74 8.08 -18.84
N GLY A 630 -24.56 7.58 -18.48
CA GLY A 630 -24.40 6.38 -17.67
C GLY A 630 -24.89 5.11 -18.37
N ALA A 631 -25.07 4.05 -17.57
CA ALA A 631 -25.78 2.86 -17.98
C ALA A 631 -27.30 3.14 -17.95
N ASN A 632 -28.01 2.69 -18.98
CA ASN A 632 -29.46 2.84 -19.09
C ASN A 632 -30.17 1.52 -18.83
N LEU A 633 -31.39 1.61 -18.30
CA LEU A 633 -32.29 0.47 -18.18
C LEU A 633 -33.30 0.50 -19.33
N VAL A 634 -33.30 -0.55 -20.15
CA VAL A 634 -34.31 -0.79 -21.19
C VAL A 634 -35.02 -2.09 -20.82
N ASN A 635 -36.33 -2.04 -20.59
CA ASN A 635 -37.14 -3.19 -20.15
C ASN A 635 -36.55 -3.92 -18.92
N GLU A 636 -36.10 -3.14 -17.92
CA GLU A 636 -35.48 -3.65 -16.70
C GLU A 636 -34.19 -4.47 -16.91
N ARG A 637 -33.55 -4.32 -18.07
CA ARG A 637 -32.22 -4.83 -18.35
C ARG A 637 -31.26 -3.68 -18.59
N LEU A 638 -30.04 -3.85 -18.10
CA LEU A 638 -28.96 -2.91 -18.34
C LEU A 638 -28.55 -2.99 -19.81
N GLU A 639 -28.57 -1.86 -20.50
CA GLU A 639 -28.07 -1.78 -21.87
C GLU A 639 -26.53 -1.74 -21.86
N ASP A 640 -25.92 -2.45 -22.81
CA ASP A 640 -24.47 -2.45 -22.97
C ASP A 640 -23.97 -1.03 -23.23
N THR A 641 -23.11 -0.56 -22.33
CA THR A 641 -22.46 0.72 -22.48
C THR A 641 -21.18 0.52 -23.27
N ALA A 642 -20.92 1.37 -24.27
CA ALA A 642 -19.70 1.25 -25.06
C ALA A 642 -18.45 1.34 -24.15
N ALA A 643 -17.41 0.57 -24.49
CA ALA A 643 -16.19 0.52 -23.70
C ALA A 643 -15.58 1.93 -23.51
N GLY A 644 -15.27 2.29 -22.26
CA GLY A 644 -14.69 3.58 -21.89
C GLY A 644 -15.69 4.68 -21.51
N ILE A 645 -17.00 4.41 -21.55
CA ILE A 645 -18.02 5.33 -21.04
C ILE A 645 -18.27 5.04 -19.54
N ASP A 646 -18.25 6.08 -18.70
CA ASP A 646 -18.63 5.97 -17.29
C ASP A 646 -20.12 5.57 -17.19
N ARG A 647 -20.38 4.47 -16.48
CA ARG A 647 -21.73 3.92 -16.27
C ARG A 647 -22.52 4.69 -15.21
N GLY A 648 -21.86 5.58 -14.47
CA GLY A 648 -22.44 6.35 -13.38
C GLY A 648 -22.70 5.47 -12.16
N THR A 649 -22.25 5.92 -11.01
CA THR A 649 -22.43 5.20 -9.74
C THR A 649 -23.10 6.10 -8.72
N CYS A 650 -23.75 5.49 -7.75
CA CYS A 650 -24.32 6.11 -6.57
C CYS A 650 -23.75 5.46 -5.33
N ASN A 651 -23.56 6.29 -4.31
CA ASN A 651 -23.20 5.91 -2.96
C ASN A 651 -24.32 6.35 -2.01
N GLN A 652 -25.06 5.39 -1.45
CA GLN A 652 -26.13 5.61 -0.48
C GLN A 652 -25.63 5.37 0.94
N GLU A 653 -25.91 6.30 1.84
CA GLU A 653 -25.62 6.22 3.27
C GLU A 653 -26.92 6.37 4.08
N PHE A 654 -27.16 5.43 4.98
CA PHE A 654 -28.26 5.44 5.94
C PHE A 654 -27.85 4.72 7.21
N VAL A 655 -28.70 4.78 8.24
CA VAL A 655 -28.44 4.15 9.53
C VAL A 655 -29.54 3.18 9.95
N ILE A 656 -29.15 2.11 10.63
CA ILE A 656 -30.03 1.19 11.36
C ILE A 656 -29.85 1.53 12.84
N GLU A 657 -30.72 2.41 13.33
CA GLU A 657 -30.60 3.04 14.65
C GLU A 657 -30.62 2.01 15.77
N GLU A 658 -31.46 0.98 15.62
CA GLU A 658 -31.65 -0.12 16.56
C GLU A 658 -30.35 -0.85 16.89
N PHE A 659 -29.42 -0.89 15.93
CA PHE A 659 -28.14 -1.60 16.06
C PHE A 659 -26.93 -0.67 16.10
N GLN A 660 -27.13 0.65 16.00
CA GLN A 660 -26.05 1.65 15.84
C GLN A 660 -25.14 1.31 14.65
N ILE A 661 -25.75 0.91 13.52
CA ILE A 661 -25.02 0.54 12.31
C ILE A 661 -25.23 1.61 11.24
N ALA A 662 -24.15 2.18 10.73
CA ALA A 662 -24.16 2.96 9.51
C ALA A 662 -23.91 2.03 8.32
N VAL A 663 -24.70 2.17 7.27
CA VAL A 663 -24.62 1.34 6.08
C VAL A 663 -24.25 2.21 4.89
N ASN A 664 -23.16 1.86 4.23
CA ASN A 664 -22.78 2.43 2.95
C ASN A 664 -23.12 1.43 1.83
N VAL A 665 -23.78 1.90 0.77
CA VAL A 665 -24.19 1.06 -0.36
C VAL A 665 -23.75 1.69 -1.68
N THR A 666 -23.00 0.93 -2.48
CA THR A 666 -22.57 1.35 -3.81
C THR A 666 -23.31 0.55 -4.88
N TYR A 667 -23.91 1.25 -5.85
CA TYR A 667 -24.64 0.67 -6.98
C TYR A 667 -24.61 1.59 -8.21
N LEU A 668 -25.01 1.09 -9.39
CA LEU A 668 -25.11 1.92 -10.60
C LEU A 668 -26.20 2.98 -10.46
N ARG A 669 -25.98 4.19 -11.01
CA ARG A 669 -26.97 5.28 -10.92
C ARG A 669 -28.34 4.90 -11.47
N ALA A 670 -28.37 4.00 -12.46
CA ALA A 670 -29.58 3.39 -13.01
C ALA A 670 -30.47 2.69 -11.96
N TYR A 671 -29.88 2.16 -10.89
CA TYR A 671 -30.56 1.43 -9.81
C TYR A 671 -31.10 2.34 -8.72
N MET A 672 -30.81 3.64 -8.77
CA MET A 672 -31.24 4.61 -7.76
C MET A 672 -32.76 4.65 -7.60
N LYS A 673 -33.55 4.37 -8.65
CA LYS A 673 -35.02 4.28 -8.54
C LYS A 673 -35.49 3.29 -7.46
N ASP A 674 -34.66 2.29 -7.16
CA ASP A 674 -34.92 1.23 -6.18
C ASP A 674 -34.21 1.47 -4.85
N TRP A 675 -33.63 2.65 -4.59
CA TRP A 675 -32.86 2.97 -3.37
C TRP A 675 -33.59 2.56 -2.09
N LYS A 676 -34.90 2.77 -2.03
CA LYS A 676 -35.73 2.44 -0.87
C LYS A 676 -35.98 0.93 -0.75
N ARG A 677 -36.08 0.21 -1.88
CA ARG A 677 -36.18 -1.26 -1.91
C ARG A 677 -34.87 -1.89 -1.44
N ILE A 678 -33.73 -1.34 -1.89
CA ILE A 678 -32.38 -1.74 -1.48
C ILE A 678 -32.23 -1.52 0.03
N GLU A 679 -32.54 -0.33 0.53
CA GLU A 679 -32.47 -0.01 1.96
C GLU A 679 -33.34 -0.95 2.80
N THR A 680 -34.59 -1.15 2.39
CA THR A 680 -35.55 -2.03 3.09
C THR A 680 -35.05 -3.47 3.12
N ARG A 681 -34.49 -3.98 2.01
CA ARG A 681 -33.93 -5.33 1.95
C ARG A 681 -32.75 -5.47 2.91
N ILE A 682 -31.85 -4.49 2.95
CA ILE A 682 -30.69 -4.53 3.84
C ILE A 682 -31.14 -4.53 5.30
N ARG A 683 -32.07 -3.65 5.70
CA ARG A 683 -32.65 -3.65 7.06
C ARG A 683 -33.22 -5.02 7.41
N SER A 684 -34.04 -5.58 6.51
CA SER A 684 -34.61 -6.92 6.69
C SER A 684 -33.56 -8.03 6.81
N LEU A 685 -32.41 -7.93 6.13
CA LEU A 685 -31.33 -8.91 6.27
C LEU A 685 -30.71 -8.87 7.66
N PHE A 686 -30.55 -7.69 8.26
CA PHE A 686 -30.07 -7.53 9.63
C PHE A 686 -31.07 -8.10 10.64
N ASP A 687 -32.36 -7.83 10.47
CA ASP A 687 -33.40 -8.38 11.34
C ASP A 687 -33.45 -9.91 11.27
N GLN A 688 -33.42 -10.47 10.06
CA GLN A 688 -33.40 -11.92 9.84
C GLN A 688 -32.15 -12.55 10.45
N ALA A 689 -30.98 -11.95 10.26
CA ALA A 689 -29.73 -12.47 10.79
C ALA A 689 -29.67 -12.43 12.31
N LEU A 690 -30.29 -11.43 12.95
CA LEU A 690 -30.41 -11.36 14.40
C LEU A 690 -31.40 -12.40 14.94
N GLN A 691 -32.55 -12.59 14.27
CA GLN A 691 -33.53 -13.63 14.62
C GLN A 691 -32.92 -15.03 14.48
N ASN A 692 -32.15 -15.27 13.42
CA ASN A 692 -31.40 -16.51 13.23
C ASN A 692 -30.45 -16.78 14.40
N ALA A 693 -29.72 -15.75 14.86
CA ALA A 693 -28.83 -15.86 16.02
C ALA A 693 -29.59 -16.19 17.31
N ALA A 694 -30.74 -15.55 17.54
CA ALA A 694 -31.59 -15.82 18.69
C ALA A 694 -32.17 -17.25 18.67
N ASN A 695 -32.60 -17.74 17.51
CA ASN A 695 -33.17 -19.08 17.35
C ASN A 695 -32.09 -20.18 17.43
N GLY A 696 -30.86 -19.88 17.01
CA GLY A 696 -29.72 -20.79 17.11
C GLY A 696 -29.17 -20.95 18.54
N ALA A 697 -29.34 -19.94 19.40
CA ALA A 697 -28.90 -19.95 20.80
C ALA A 697 -29.80 -20.80 21.73
N GLY A 698 -30.95 -21.28 21.25
CA GLY A 698 -31.90 -22.12 21.98
C GLY A 698 -31.82 -23.62 21.67
N ARG A 699 -30.77 -24.09 20.98
CA ARG A 699 -30.55 -25.51 20.65
C ARG A 699 -29.26 -26.06 21.24
#